data_AF-A0A094KXW0-F1
#
_entry.id   AF-A0A094KXW0-F1
#
_cell.length_a   1.000
_cell.length_b   1.000
_cell.length_c   1.000
_cell.angle_alpha   90.00
_cell.angle_beta   90.00
_cell.angle_gamma   90.00
#
_symmetry.space_group_name_H-M   'P 1'
#
loop_
_entity.id
_entity.type
_entity.pdbx_description
1 polymer ?
#
loop_
_entity_poly.entity_id
_entity_poly.type
_entity_poly.pdbx_seq_one_letter_code
_entity_poly.pdbx_strand_id
1 'polypeptide(L)'
;SFSDPCWASINRGILICDECCSVHRSLGRHISQVRHLKHTPWPPTLLQMVETLYNNGANSIWEHSLLDPASVMSGRRKASPQDKVHPNKAEFIRAKYQMLAFVHRLPCREDDSVTAKDLSKQLHSSVRTGNLETCLRLLSLGAQANFFHPEKGNTPLHVAAKAGQTLQAELLAVYGADPGTQDSNGKTPVDYARQGGHHELAERLVEIQYELTDRLAFYLCGRKPEHKNGQHFVIPQMADSSLDVSELAKAAKKKLQSLSNHLFEELAMDVYDEVDRRETDAVWLATQNHSTLVTETTVVPFLPVNPEYSSTRNQGRQKLARFNAHEFATLVIDILSDAKRRQQGSPLTGSKENVELILKSISNQHSSESQDNDQPDYDSVASDEDTDLETNAAKSNRQKSLDSDLSDGPVTAQEYMQVKNALVASEVKIQQLMKVNINLSDELRIMQKKLQTLQSENTNLRRQATTNIYQVQTGSEYTDPTNNSSLKRRPSARGSRPMSMYETGSGQKPYLPMGEVTYPEESITRLQPFPPHIGRSAFVTSSSSLPSFPSTLSWSRDESTRRTSKLEKQSSVSESDYDNPTTPVELEEIGSGRKGRQRSVIWQGEGSIPEDADTAPSSSLPSTEDVIRKTEQITKNIQELLRAAQENKHDSYIPCSERIHVAVTEMAALFPKKPKSELVRTSLRLLTSSAYRLQSECKKTLPVETCPTTDIQLVTQQVIQCAYDIAKAAKQLVTITTKENNN
;
A
#
# COMPACT_ATOMS: atom_id res chain seq x y z
N SER A 1 -6.96 36.41 9.18
CA SER A 1 -7.93 35.43 9.70
C SER A 1 -7.21 34.10 9.81
N PHE A 2 -7.28 33.45 10.97
CA PHE A 2 -6.90 32.04 11.07
C PHE A 2 -7.85 31.27 10.15
N SER A 3 -7.32 30.49 9.20
CA SER A 3 -8.14 29.48 8.54
C SER A 3 -8.27 28.31 9.51
N ASP A 4 -9.50 27.99 9.89
CA ASP A 4 -9.77 26.79 10.69
C ASP A 4 -9.18 25.57 9.95
N PRO A 5 -8.51 24.66 10.66
CA PRO A 5 -7.93 23.49 10.01
C PRO A 5 -9.05 22.60 9.44
N CYS A 6 -8.94 22.24 8.16
CA CYS A 6 -9.91 21.41 7.45
C CYS A 6 -9.47 19.94 7.33
N TRP A 7 -8.19 19.66 7.61
CA TRP A 7 -7.56 18.36 7.41
C TRP A 7 -6.89 17.88 8.70
N ALA A 8 -6.68 16.58 8.78
CA ALA A 8 -5.92 15.94 9.84
C ALA A 8 -4.76 15.11 9.25
N SER A 9 -3.64 15.09 9.97
CA SER A 9 -2.60 14.07 9.81
C SER A 9 -2.77 13.05 10.93
N ILE A 10 -3.34 11.89 10.60
CA ILE A 10 -3.83 10.89 11.56
C ILE A 10 -2.69 10.35 12.41
N ASN A 11 -1.64 9.82 11.77
CA ASN A 11 -0.48 9.25 12.44
C ASN A 11 0.35 10.28 13.23
N ARG A 12 0.21 11.58 12.94
CA ARG A 12 0.89 12.64 13.68
C ARG A 12 0.05 13.23 14.81
N GLY A 13 -1.25 12.93 14.85
CA GLY A 13 -2.18 13.44 15.86
C GLY A 13 -2.36 14.95 15.79
N ILE A 14 -2.44 15.52 14.58
CA ILE A 14 -2.54 16.98 14.38
C ILE A 14 -3.59 17.37 13.34
N LEU A 15 -4.08 18.60 13.47
CA LEU A 15 -4.94 19.27 12.51
C LEU A 15 -4.14 20.29 11.67
N ILE A 16 -4.43 20.36 10.37
CA ILE A 16 -3.70 21.19 9.39
C ILE A 16 -4.67 21.90 8.43
N CYS A 17 -4.27 23.08 7.94
CA CYS A 17 -5.01 23.81 6.91
C CYS A 17 -4.71 23.27 5.51
N ASP A 18 -5.47 23.73 4.52
CA ASP A 18 -5.32 23.35 3.11
C ASP A 18 -3.90 23.53 2.58
N GLU A 19 -3.31 24.71 2.78
CA GLU A 19 -1.96 25.01 2.30
C GLU A 19 -0.87 24.10 2.89
N CYS A 20 -1.02 23.70 4.15
CA CYS A 20 -0.10 22.73 4.75
C CYS A 20 -0.40 21.31 4.23
N CYS A 21 -1.69 20.99 4.05
CA CYS A 21 -2.14 19.70 3.53
C CYS A 21 -1.56 19.38 2.15
N SER A 22 -1.48 20.35 1.22
CA SER A 22 -0.86 20.13 -0.10
C SER A 22 0.58 19.63 0.02
N VAL A 23 1.36 20.18 0.95
CA VAL A 23 2.71 19.70 1.25
C VAL A 23 2.67 18.31 1.87
N HIS A 24 1.82 18.08 2.88
CA HIS A 24 1.71 16.77 3.54
C HIS A 24 1.38 15.64 2.57
N ARG A 25 0.52 15.89 1.57
CA ARG A 25 0.20 14.92 0.49
C ARG A 25 1.42 14.56 -0.34
N SER A 26 2.31 15.52 -0.60
CA SER A 26 3.56 15.28 -1.35
C SER A 26 4.60 14.44 -0.60
N LEU A 27 4.47 14.28 0.73
CA LEU A 27 5.38 13.47 1.54
C LEU A 27 5.03 11.98 1.51
N GLY A 28 3.78 11.63 1.22
CA GLY A 28 3.28 10.26 1.23
C GLY A 28 2.89 9.74 2.62
N ARG A 29 2.12 8.65 2.63
CA ARG A 29 1.47 8.09 3.85
C ARG A 29 2.46 7.59 4.91
N HIS A 30 3.65 7.16 4.50
CA HIS A 30 4.72 6.74 5.41
C HIS A 30 5.21 7.89 6.31
N ILE A 31 5.02 9.15 5.88
CA ILE A 31 5.31 10.34 6.70
C ILE A 31 4.02 10.89 7.31
N SER A 32 2.97 11.07 6.51
CA SER A 32 1.71 11.69 6.92
C SER A 32 0.50 11.06 6.24
N GLN A 33 -0.39 10.47 7.03
CA GLN A 33 -1.68 9.93 6.59
C GLN A 33 -2.74 11.05 6.67
N VAL A 34 -3.12 11.60 5.52
CA VAL A 34 -3.97 12.79 5.45
C VAL A 34 -5.44 12.42 5.26
N ARG A 35 -6.35 13.09 5.97
CA ARG A 35 -7.80 12.90 5.82
C ARG A 35 -8.56 14.19 6.08
N HIS A 36 -9.58 14.47 5.28
CA HIS A 36 -10.40 15.68 5.43
C HIS A 36 -11.42 15.51 6.56
N LEU A 37 -11.58 16.52 7.41
CA LEU A 37 -12.44 16.45 8.60
C LEU A 37 -13.94 16.31 8.29
N LYS A 38 -14.45 17.03 7.28
CA LYS A 38 -15.89 17.06 6.93
C LYS A 38 -16.30 16.25 5.68
N HIS A 39 -15.46 16.20 4.63
CA HIS A 39 -15.80 15.58 3.35
C HIS A 39 -15.52 14.07 3.26
N THR A 40 -14.91 13.47 4.28
CA THR A 40 -14.72 12.01 4.35
C THR A 40 -15.45 11.46 5.57
N PRO A 41 -16.11 10.30 5.49
CA PRO A 41 -16.75 9.69 6.65
C PRO A 41 -15.67 9.25 7.64
N TRP A 42 -15.83 9.51 8.94
CA TRP A 42 -14.87 9.08 9.97
C TRP A 42 -15.48 8.01 10.88
N PRO A 43 -14.70 6.99 11.28
CA PRO A 43 -14.99 6.26 12.50
C PRO A 43 -14.95 7.25 13.69
N PRO A 44 -16.00 7.33 14.53
CA PRO A 44 -16.07 8.32 15.61
C PRO A 44 -14.88 8.26 16.57
N THR A 45 -14.47 7.05 16.92
CA THR A 45 -13.33 6.76 17.82
C THR A 45 -11.99 7.17 17.22
N LEU A 46 -11.83 7.07 15.90
CA LEU A 46 -10.61 7.49 15.20
C LEU A 46 -10.48 9.02 15.19
N LEU A 47 -11.56 9.74 14.90
CA LEU A 47 -11.56 11.20 14.95
C LEU A 47 -11.30 11.69 16.38
N GLN A 48 -11.98 11.10 17.36
CA GLN A 48 -11.78 11.39 18.78
C GLN A 48 -10.33 11.16 19.21
N MET A 49 -9.67 10.10 18.74
CA MET A 49 -8.26 9.82 19.02
C MET A 49 -7.36 10.95 18.50
N VAL A 50 -7.56 11.40 17.26
CA VAL A 50 -6.78 12.48 16.65
C VAL A 50 -7.01 13.82 17.37
N GLU A 51 -8.26 14.17 17.66
CA GLU A 51 -8.60 15.40 18.39
C GLU A 51 -8.03 15.38 19.81
N THR A 52 -8.09 14.24 20.49
CA THR A 52 -7.50 14.07 21.83
C THR A 52 -5.99 14.26 21.77
N LEU A 53 -5.29 13.66 20.80
CA LEU A 53 -3.85 13.88 20.63
C LEU A 53 -3.52 15.36 20.35
N TYR A 54 -4.27 16.00 19.46
CA TYR A 54 -4.05 17.38 19.09
C TYR A 54 -4.23 18.32 20.30
N ASN A 55 -5.30 18.13 21.06
CA ASN A 55 -5.63 18.95 22.24
C ASN A 55 -4.69 18.70 23.42
N ASN A 56 -4.15 17.48 23.55
CA ASN A 56 -3.19 17.12 24.60
C ASN A 56 -1.73 17.27 24.14
N GLY A 57 -1.46 18.18 23.21
CA GLY A 57 -0.09 18.61 22.93
C GLY A 57 0.75 17.63 22.13
N ALA A 58 0.17 16.80 21.25
CA ALA A 58 0.94 15.99 20.28
C ALA A 58 1.99 16.82 19.52
N ASN A 59 1.67 18.10 19.27
CA ASN A 59 2.58 19.02 18.61
C ASN A 59 3.88 19.30 19.40
N SER A 60 3.88 19.11 20.73
CA SER A 60 5.07 19.23 21.58
C SER A 60 6.14 18.18 21.28
N ILE A 61 5.75 17.02 20.75
CA ILE A 61 6.69 15.97 20.31
C ILE A 61 7.44 16.45 19.07
N TRP A 62 6.70 16.98 18.10
CA TRP A 62 7.23 17.37 16.78
C TRP A 62 7.88 18.74 16.75
N GLU A 63 7.64 19.60 17.76
CA GLU A 63 8.18 20.96 17.87
C GLU A 63 8.97 21.16 19.18
N HIS A 64 9.44 20.09 19.82
CA HIS A 64 10.10 20.15 21.13
C HIS A 64 11.20 21.21 21.20
N SER A 65 12.14 21.23 20.24
CA SER A 65 13.24 22.20 20.21
C SER A 65 12.80 23.63 19.88
N LEU A 66 11.57 23.84 19.40
CA LEU A 66 11.02 25.18 19.15
C LEU A 66 10.33 25.73 20.41
N LEU A 67 9.93 24.84 21.33
CA LEU A 67 9.31 25.19 22.60
C LEU A 67 10.33 25.39 23.72
N ASP A 68 11.52 24.79 23.60
CA ASP A 68 12.61 24.94 24.57
C ASP A 68 13.27 26.33 24.47
N PRO A 69 13.19 27.19 25.51
CA PRO A 69 13.78 28.52 25.51
C PRO A 69 15.28 28.56 25.20
N ALA A 70 16.02 27.48 25.50
CA ALA A 70 17.46 27.40 25.24
C ALA A 70 17.79 27.28 23.74
N SER A 71 16.90 26.70 22.94
CA SER A 71 17.13 26.43 21.50
C SER A 71 16.47 27.44 20.55
N VAL A 72 15.57 28.30 21.06
CA VAL A 72 14.92 29.39 20.28
C VAL A 72 15.93 30.39 19.71
N MET A 73 17.14 30.48 20.27
CA MET A 73 18.20 31.38 19.83
C MET A 73 18.83 31.00 18.47
N SER A 74 18.53 29.81 17.94
CA SER A 74 19.14 29.26 16.71
C SER A 74 18.57 29.82 15.39
N GLY A 75 17.66 30.81 15.41
CA GLY A 75 17.04 31.37 14.20
C GLY A 75 16.04 30.43 13.50
N ARG A 76 15.71 29.29 14.11
CA ARG A 76 14.71 28.33 13.62
C ARG A 76 13.32 28.85 13.97
N ARG A 77 12.63 29.44 13.00
CA ARG A 77 11.29 30.00 13.18
C ARG A 77 10.22 29.09 12.58
N LYS A 78 9.11 28.91 13.30
CA LYS A 78 7.89 28.28 12.78
C LYS A 78 7.26 29.15 11.70
N ALA A 79 6.83 28.53 10.61
CA ALA A 79 6.18 29.24 9.51
C ALA A 79 4.93 30.00 10.00
N SER A 80 4.79 31.26 9.57
CA SER A 80 3.63 32.11 9.83
C SER A 80 2.46 31.73 8.92
N PRO A 81 1.20 31.96 9.32
CA PRO A 81 0.06 31.74 8.44
C PRO A 81 0.14 32.52 7.10
N GLN A 82 0.79 33.68 7.10
CA GLN A 82 0.97 34.54 5.92
C GLN A 82 2.18 34.15 5.05
N ASP A 83 3.02 33.23 5.52
CA ASP A 83 4.17 32.79 4.74
C ASP A 83 3.71 32.05 3.49
N LYS A 84 4.46 32.22 2.39
CA LYS A 84 4.18 31.50 1.15
C LYS A 84 4.28 29.98 1.38
N VAL A 85 3.42 29.23 0.69
CA VAL A 85 3.46 27.76 0.72
C VAL A 85 4.85 27.25 0.33
N HIS A 86 5.40 27.81 -0.75
CA HIS A 86 6.76 27.54 -1.20
C HIS A 86 7.64 28.81 -1.16
N PRO A 87 8.90 28.71 -0.69
CA PRO A 87 9.50 27.54 -0.04
C PRO A 87 9.15 27.40 1.46
N ASN A 88 8.68 28.47 2.11
CA ASN A 88 8.68 28.60 3.58
C ASN A 88 7.91 27.51 4.33
N LYS A 89 6.59 27.36 4.07
CA LYS A 89 5.79 26.33 4.75
C LYS A 89 6.27 24.93 4.36
N ALA A 90 6.61 24.72 3.10
CA ALA A 90 7.05 23.42 2.59
C ALA A 90 8.36 22.94 3.23
N GLU A 91 9.37 23.80 3.33
CA GLU A 91 10.65 23.49 3.99
C GLU A 91 10.44 23.24 5.48
N PHE A 92 9.63 24.05 6.16
CA PHE A 92 9.34 23.83 7.58
C PHE A 92 8.65 22.48 7.82
N ILE A 93 7.65 22.12 7.00
CA ILE A 93 6.91 20.86 7.12
C ILE A 93 7.84 19.66 6.86
N ARG A 94 8.71 19.73 5.83
CA ARG A 94 9.72 18.68 5.57
C ARG A 94 10.71 18.58 6.73
N ALA A 95 11.25 19.69 7.20
CA ALA A 95 12.15 19.71 8.35
C ALA A 95 11.48 19.07 9.58
N LYS A 96 10.19 19.37 9.81
CA LYS A 96 9.44 18.89 10.97
C LYS A 96 9.13 17.40 10.95
N TYR A 97 8.56 16.86 9.86
CA TYR A 97 8.05 15.48 9.86
C TYR A 97 8.89 14.50 9.06
N GLN A 98 9.60 14.97 8.02
CA GLN A 98 10.46 14.12 7.20
C GLN A 98 11.88 14.04 7.79
N MET A 99 12.44 15.19 8.18
CA MET A 99 13.79 15.24 8.77
C MET A 99 13.78 15.13 10.30
N LEU A 100 12.60 15.22 10.93
CA LEU A 100 12.44 15.21 12.39
C LEU A 100 13.37 16.22 13.09
N ALA A 101 13.58 17.40 12.50
CA ALA A 101 14.62 18.35 12.91
C ALA A 101 14.39 19.01 14.28
N PHE A 102 13.18 18.90 14.84
CA PHE A 102 12.77 19.58 16.07
C PHE A 102 12.33 18.64 17.19
N VAL A 103 12.44 17.32 17.00
CA VAL A 103 12.11 16.34 18.05
C VAL A 103 13.19 16.33 19.13
N HIS A 104 12.85 15.90 20.34
CA HIS A 104 13.82 15.79 21.44
C HIS A 104 14.92 14.76 21.17
N ARG A 105 14.53 13.60 20.61
CA ARG A 105 15.43 12.51 20.21
C ARG A 105 14.93 11.89 18.92
N LEU A 106 15.87 11.59 18.02
CA LEU A 106 15.56 10.87 16.78
C LEU A 106 15.14 9.42 17.11
N PRO A 107 14.31 8.78 16.25
CA PRO A 107 14.01 7.37 16.37
C PRO A 107 15.29 6.53 16.40
N CYS A 108 15.26 5.41 17.12
CA CYS A 108 16.38 4.45 17.09
C CYS A 108 16.59 3.94 15.65
N ARG A 109 17.85 3.65 15.30
CA ARG A 109 18.16 3.02 14.01
C ARG A 109 17.60 1.60 14.00
N GLU A 110 17.24 1.09 12.82
CA GLU A 110 16.68 -0.27 12.68
C GLU A 110 17.63 -1.35 13.22
N ASP A 111 18.94 -1.13 13.13
CA ASP A 111 19.97 -2.04 13.65
C ASP A 111 20.06 -2.03 15.20
N ASP A 112 19.50 -1.01 15.87
CA ASP A 112 19.47 -0.91 17.33
C ASP A 112 18.30 -1.69 17.94
N SER A 113 18.38 -3.01 17.75
CA SER A 113 17.35 -3.95 18.20
C SER A 113 17.14 -3.95 19.72
N VAL A 114 18.14 -3.52 20.51
CA VAL A 114 18.04 -3.47 21.98
C VAL A 114 17.15 -2.31 22.39
N THR A 115 17.47 -1.09 21.94
CA THR A 115 16.67 0.11 22.24
C THR A 115 15.23 -0.04 21.72
N ALA A 116 15.06 -0.57 20.50
CA ALA A 116 13.73 -0.79 19.93
C ALA A 116 12.89 -1.76 20.77
N LYS A 117 13.49 -2.85 21.29
CA LYS A 117 12.81 -3.80 22.18
C LYS A 117 12.41 -3.16 23.50
N ASP A 118 13.29 -2.35 24.10
CA ASP A 118 13.02 -1.71 25.39
C ASP A 118 11.92 -0.65 25.27
N LEU A 119 11.94 0.17 24.21
CA LEU A 119 10.85 1.10 23.89
C LEU A 119 9.53 0.35 23.64
N SER A 120 9.58 -0.80 22.97
CA SER A 120 8.39 -1.61 22.70
C SER A 120 7.80 -2.26 23.96
N LYS A 121 8.65 -2.67 24.92
CA LYS A 121 8.21 -3.12 26.26
C LYS A 121 7.56 -1.97 27.05
N GLN A 122 8.10 -0.77 26.95
CA GLN A 122 7.51 0.43 27.56
C GLN A 122 6.14 0.73 26.93
N LEU A 123 6.02 0.64 25.59
CA LEU A 123 4.76 0.83 24.88
C LEU A 123 3.72 -0.20 25.35
N HIS A 124 4.11 -1.48 25.39
CA HIS A 124 3.28 -2.58 25.86
C HIS A 124 2.67 -2.33 27.26
N SER A 125 3.46 -1.73 28.16
CA SER A 125 2.99 -1.38 29.51
C SER A 125 2.11 -0.12 29.54
N SER A 126 2.44 0.88 28.71
CA SER A 126 1.82 2.22 28.72
C SER A 126 0.38 2.21 28.20
N VAL A 127 0.09 1.38 27.19
CA VAL A 127 -1.22 1.29 26.52
C VAL A 127 -2.34 0.76 27.42
N ARG A 128 -2.03 0.30 28.63
CA ARG A 128 -3.02 -0.03 29.67
C ARG A 128 -3.74 1.22 30.22
N THR A 129 -3.17 2.41 30.01
CA THR A 129 -3.71 3.69 30.48
C THR A 129 -4.11 4.59 29.31
N GLY A 130 -4.96 5.58 29.55
CA GLY A 130 -5.47 6.49 28.51
C GLY A 130 -4.50 7.57 28.01
N ASN A 131 -3.22 7.56 28.41
CA ASN A 131 -2.26 8.60 28.01
C ASN A 131 -1.75 8.35 26.57
N LEU A 132 -2.45 8.93 25.59
CA LEU A 132 -2.10 8.82 24.17
C LEU A 132 -0.77 9.51 23.84
N GLU A 133 -0.44 10.62 24.49
CA GLU A 133 0.80 11.37 24.23
C GLU A 133 2.04 10.52 24.52
N THR A 134 2.03 9.78 25.64
CA THR A 134 3.11 8.86 26.01
C THR A 134 3.28 7.77 24.96
N CYS A 135 2.17 7.19 24.48
CA CYS A 135 2.22 6.13 23.48
C CYS A 135 2.70 6.68 22.12
N LEU A 136 2.22 7.85 21.69
CA LEU A 136 2.68 8.52 20.47
C LEU A 136 4.17 8.86 20.55
N ARG A 137 4.66 9.31 21.71
CA ARG A 137 6.08 9.60 21.93
C ARG A 137 6.93 8.34 21.80
N LEU A 138 6.53 7.23 22.41
CA LEU A 138 7.23 5.95 22.29
C LEU A 138 7.27 5.44 20.85
N LEU A 139 6.15 5.52 20.13
CA LEU A 139 6.06 5.19 18.70
C LEU A 139 6.98 6.10 17.87
N SER A 140 7.05 7.40 18.18
CA SER A 140 7.96 8.33 17.50
C SER A 140 9.45 8.04 17.74
N LEU A 141 9.79 7.32 18.81
CA LEU A 141 11.16 6.92 19.12
C LEU A 141 11.56 5.57 18.52
N GLY A 142 10.62 4.86 17.87
CA GLY A 142 10.86 3.56 17.25
C GLY A 142 10.26 2.35 17.99
N ALA A 143 9.35 2.57 18.94
CA ALA A 143 8.58 1.46 19.52
C ALA A 143 7.72 0.78 18.43
N GLN A 144 7.67 -0.55 18.45
CA GLN A 144 6.92 -1.35 17.48
C GLN A 144 5.49 -1.60 17.98
N ALA A 145 4.48 -1.11 17.25
CA ALA A 145 3.07 -1.25 17.64
C ALA A 145 2.61 -2.71 17.67
N ASN A 146 3.17 -3.56 16.79
CA ASN A 146 2.89 -4.99 16.72
C ASN A 146 3.92 -5.85 17.48
N PHE A 147 4.64 -5.26 18.46
CA PHE A 147 5.63 -5.98 19.25
C PHE A 147 5.02 -7.18 19.99
N PHE A 148 5.61 -8.36 19.85
CA PHE A 148 5.21 -9.53 20.60
C PHE A 148 6.07 -9.68 21.86
N HIS A 149 5.48 -9.51 23.04
CA HIS A 149 6.23 -9.55 24.29
C HIS A 149 6.62 -11.00 24.64
N PRO A 150 7.92 -11.36 24.71
CA PRO A 150 8.35 -12.75 24.88
C PRO A 150 7.90 -13.37 26.21
N GLU A 151 7.96 -12.61 27.30
CA GLU A 151 7.57 -13.13 28.63
C GLU A 151 6.06 -13.08 28.91
N LYS A 152 5.33 -12.11 28.34
CA LYS A 152 3.88 -11.95 28.54
C LYS A 152 3.05 -12.68 27.48
N GLY A 153 3.67 -13.03 26.36
CA GLY A 153 3.05 -13.79 25.28
C GLY A 153 1.97 -13.03 24.52
N ASN A 154 1.98 -11.70 24.50
CA ASN A 154 0.93 -10.90 23.85
C ASN A 154 1.47 -9.55 23.32
N THR A 155 0.66 -8.87 22.51
CA THR A 155 1.01 -7.57 21.89
C THR A 155 0.43 -6.38 22.65
N PRO A 156 0.92 -5.13 22.43
CA PRO A 156 0.30 -3.93 22.99
C PRO A 156 -1.21 -3.84 22.70
N LEU A 157 -1.66 -4.27 21.53
CA LEU A 157 -3.07 -4.23 21.17
C LEU A 157 -3.93 -5.18 22.02
N HIS A 158 -3.40 -6.33 22.44
CA HIS A 158 -4.07 -7.22 23.40
C HIS A 158 -4.26 -6.52 24.75
N VAL A 159 -3.24 -5.80 25.22
CA VAL A 159 -3.28 -5.08 26.51
C VAL A 159 -4.32 -3.95 26.44
N ALA A 160 -4.30 -3.15 25.37
CA ALA A 160 -5.28 -2.08 25.16
C ALA A 160 -6.71 -2.63 25.08
N ALA A 161 -6.93 -3.71 24.33
CA ALA A 161 -8.23 -4.35 24.17
C ALA A 161 -8.77 -4.92 25.49
N LYS A 162 -7.92 -5.61 26.26
CA LYS A 162 -8.27 -6.16 27.58
C LYS A 162 -8.60 -5.06 28.60
N ALA A 163 -7.97 -3.89 28.48
CA ALA A 163 -8.20 -2.75 29.37
C ALA A 163 -9.32 -1.80 28.88
N GLY A 164 -9.95 -2.09 27.74
CA GLY A 164 -10.99 -1.23 27.15
C GLY A 164 -10.49 0.12 26.66
N GLN A 165 -9.20 0.25 26.34
CA GLN A 165 -8.58 1.50 25.91
C GLN A 165 -8.80 1.74 24.42
N THR A 166 -10.01 2.17 24.06
CA THR A 166 -10.43 2.34 22.66
C THR A 166 -9.51 3.27 21.86
N LEU A 167 -9.17 4.45 22.40
CA LEU A 167 -8.32 5.39 21.68
C LEU A 167 -6.86 4.89 21.54
N GLN A 168 -6.37 4.11 22.50
CA GLN A 168 -5.05 3.47 22.38
C GLN A 168 -5.06 2.41 21.27
N ALA A 169 -6.13 1.63 21.17
CA ALA A 169 -6.29 0.66 20.10
C ALA A 169 -6.31 1.33 18.70
N GLU A 170 -6.98 2.46 18.55
CA GLU A 170 -6.95 3.26 17.31
C GLU A 170 -5.53 3.75 16.98
N LEU A 171 -4.82 4.32 17.95
CA LEU A 171 -3.45 4.80 17.74
C LEU A 171 -2.51 3.65 17.34
N LEU A 172 -2.59 2.51 18.03
CA LEU A 172 -1.80 1.33 17.70
C LEU A 172 -2.12 0.80 16.29
N ALA A 173 -3.39 0.76 15.91
CA ALA A 173 -3.83 0.34 14.58
C ALA A 173 -3.31 1.27 13.47
N VAL A 174 -3.32 2.59 13.69
CA VAL A 174 -2.74 3.58 12.76
C VAL A 174 -1.25 3.34 12.52
N TYR A 175 -0.55 2.81 13.52
CA TYR A 175 0.86 2.41 13.47
C TYR A 175 1.08 0.93 13.09
N GLY A 176 0.04 0.25 12.59
CA GLY A 176 0.16 -1.10 12.02
C GLY A 176 0.05 -2.26 13.02
N ALA A 177 -0.52 -2.04 14.21
CA ALA A 177 -0.89 -3.16 15.08
C ALA A 177 -2.01 -3.99 14.46
N ASP A 178 -1.85 -5.31 14.46
CA ASP A 178 -2.78 -6.24 13.80
C ASP A 178 -3.82 -6.80 14.79
N PRO A 179 -5.13 -6.52 14.61
CA PRO A 179 -6.19 -7.10 15.42
C PRO A 179 -6.40 -8.61 15.23
N GLY A 180 -5.84 -9.21 14.18
CA GLY A 180 -5.90 -10.64 13.91
C GLY A 180 -4.82 -11.48 14.59
N THR A 181 -3.79 -10.85 15.17
CA THR A 181 -2.67 -11.54 15.81
C THR A 181 -3.14 -12.30 17.05
N GLN A 182 -2.72 -13.55 17.19
CA GLN A 182 -3.02 -14.39 18.35
C GLN A 182 -1.93 -14.29 19.43
N ASP A 183 -2.34 -14.25 20.69
CA ASP A 183 -1.44 -14.37 21.85
C ASP A 183 -0.99 -15.83 22.09
N SER A 184 -0.14 -16.05 23.09
CA SER A 184 0.30 -17.38 23.51
C SER A 184 -0.83 -18.31 24.00
N ASN A 185 -2.04 -17.77 24.24
CA ASN A 185 -3.23 -18.54 24.58
C ASN A 185 -4.14 -18.78 23.36
N GLY A 186 -3.71 -18.37 22.15
CA GLY A 186 -4.49 -18.46 20.92
C GLY A 186 -5.64 -17.46 20.83
N LYS A 187 -5.69 -16.45 21.70
CA LYS A 187 -6.74 -15.41 21.72
C LYS A 187 -6.28 -14.17 20.97
N THR A 188 -7.22 -13.52 20.28
CA THR A 188 -6.98 -12.24 19.59
C THR A 188 -7.31 -11.04 20.49
N PRO A 189 -6.87 -9.82 20.16
CA PRO A 189 -7.33 -8.60 20.83
C PRO A 189 -8.86 -8.48 20.84
N VAL A 190 -9.54 -8.87 19.76
CA VAL A 190 -11.00 -8.87 19.66
C VAL A 190 -11.62 -9.76 20.74
N ASP A 191 -11.04 -10.93 20.99
CA ASP A 191 -11.52 -11.86 22.02
C ASP A 191 -11.39 -11.27 23.44
N TYR A 192 -10.29 -10.56 23.72
CA TYR A 192 -10.10 -9.87 24.99
C TYR A 192 -11.06 -8.70 25.17
N ALA A 193 -11.32 -7.91 24.13
CA ALA A 193 -12.31 -6.85 24.18
C ALA A 193 -13.71 -7.41 24.51
N ARG A 194 -14.11 -8.52 23.86
CA ARG A 194 -15.38 -9.20 24.17
C ARG A 194 -15.42 -9.75 25.59
N GLN A 195 -14.36 -10.43 26.04
CA GLN A 195 -14.26 -10.99 27.39
C GLN A 195 -14.28 -9.92 28.49
N GLY A 196 -13.71 -8.75 28.22
CA GLY A 196 -13.75 -7.59 29.12
C GLY A 196 -15.08 -6.82 29.11
N GLY A 197 -16.04 -7.19 28.27
CA GLY A 197 -17.31 -6.47 28.12
C GLY A 197 -17.23 -5.19 27.25
N HIS A 198 -16.12 -4.98 26.55
CA HIS A 198 -15.88 -3.82 25.69
C HIS A 198 -16.39 -4.09 24.27
N HIS A 199 -17.71 -4.19 24.10
CA HIS A 199 -18.33 -4.61 22.83
C HIS A 199 -18.12 -3.62 21.69
N GLU A 200 -18.22 -2.31 21.95
CA GLU A 200 -17.95 -1.27 20.93
C GLU A 200 -16.51 -1.36 20.41
N LEU A 201 -15.55 -1.59 21.31
CA LEU A 201 -14.16 -1.80 20.93
C LEU A 201 -13.97 -3.10 20.14
N ALA A 202 -14.66 -4.17 20.52
CA ALA A 202 -14.59 -5.43 19.77
C ALA A 202 -15.14 -5.29 18.35
N GLU A 203 -16.26 -4.60 18.16
CA GLU A 203 -16.80 -4.29 16.83
C GLU A 203 -15.83 -3.42 16.03
N ARG A 204 -15.27 -2.37 16.67
CA ARG A 204 -14.32 -1.48 16.02
C ARG A 204 -13.02 -2.17 15.61
N LEU A 205 -12.50 -3.10 16.44
CA LEU A 205 -11.32 -3.89 16.10
C LEU A 205 -11.56 -4.81 14.89
N VAL A 206 -12.77 -5.32 14.72
CA VAL A 206 -13.15 -6.07 13.51
C VAL A 206 -13.15 -5.15 12.30
N GLU A 207 -13.72 -3.94 12.38
CA GLU A 207 -13.62 -2.97 11.29
C GLU A 207 -12.17 -2.62 10.94
N ILE A 208 -11.31 -2.43 11.94
CA ILE A 208 -9.88 -2.15 11.73
C ILE A 208 -9.20 -3.34 11.03
N GLN A 209 -9.54 -4.57 11.40
CA GLN A 209 -8.98 -5.78 10.79
C GLN A 209 -9.26 -5.86 9.27
N TYR A 210 -10.43 -5.39 8.83
CA TYR A 210 -10.85 -5.42 7.43
C TYR A 210 -10.74 -4.06 6.72
N GLU A 211 -10.18 -3.03 7.36
CA GLU A 211 -10.10 -1.66 6.83
C GLU A 211 -9.55 -1.61 5.40
N LEU A 212 -8.55 -2.45 5.08
CA LEU A 212 -7.98 -2.53 3.73
C LEU A 212 -9.04 -2.94 2.71
N THR A 213 -9.66 -4.10 2.90
CA THR A 213 -10.64 -4.65 1.95
C THR A 213 -11.93 -3.86 1.93
N ASP A 214 -12.33 -3.31 3.07
CA ASP A 214 -13.50 -2.44 3.18
C ASP A 214 -13.34 -1.17 2.37
N ARG A 215 -12.17 -0.54 2.43
CA ARG A 215 -11.90 0.66 1.64
C ARG A 215 -11.87 0.37 0.15
N LEU A 216 -11.25 -0.73 -0.25
CA LEU A 216 -11.25 -1.19 -1.65
C LEU A 216 -12.67 -1.45 -2.17
N ALA A 217 -13.52 -2.11 -1.38
CA ALA A 217 -14.91 -2.35 -1.76
C ALA A 217 -15.71 -1.04 -1.82
N PHE A 218 -15.53 -0.17 -0.82
CA PHE A 218 -16.19 1.13 -0.75
C PHE A 218 -15.84 2.01 -1.95
N TYR A 219 -14.58 2.02 -2.39
CA TYR A 219 -14.13 2.79 -3.55
C TYR A 219 -14.90 2.45 -4.83
N LEU A 220 -15.27 1.18 -5.03
CA LEU A 220 -15.96 0.74 -6.25
C LEU A 220 -17.50 0.83 -6.16
N CYS A 221 -18.08 0.54 -4.99
CA CYS A 221 -19.54 0.40 -4.87
C CYS A 221 -20.19 1.28 -3.80
N GLY A 222 -19.42 2.11 -3.08
CA GLY A 222 -19.91 2.99 -2.02
C GLY A 222 -20.51 2.26 -0.82
N ARG A 223 -20.23 0.97 -0.66
CA ARG A 223 -20.77 0.11 0.40
C ARG A 223 -19.66 -0.67 1.09
N LYS A 224 -19.80 -0.85 2.39
CA LYS A 224 -18.92 -1.70 3.22
C LYS A 224 -19.65 -3.00 3.62
N PRO A 225 -18.93 -4.08 3.92
CA PRO A 225 -19.52 -5.32 4.42
C PRO A 225 -20.20 -5.14 5.79
N GLU A 226 -21.24 -5.93 6.06
CA GLU A 226 -21.89 -5.98 7.38
C GLU A 226 -21.19 -6.97 8.30
N HIS A 227 -20.12 -6.53 8.97
CA HIS A 227 -19.32 -7.40 9.83
C HIS A 227 -20.10 -8.05 10.99
N LYS A 228 -21.16 -7.39 11.49
CA LYS A 228 -22.01 -7.92 12.57
C LYS A 228 -22.71 -9.23 12.19
N ASN A 229 -22.99 -9.41 10.90
CA ASN A 229 -23.66 -10.59 10.35
C ASN A 229 -22.68 -11.69 9.90
N GLY A 230 -21.39 -11.55 10.22
CA GLY A 230 -20.33 -12.47 9.77
C GLY A 230 -19.94 -12.29 8.30
N GLN A 231 -20.49 -11.28 7.60
CA GLN A 231 -20.08 -10.95 6.25
C GLN A 231 -18.92 -9.94 6.30
N HIS A 232 -17.70 -10.43 6.05
CA HIS A 232 -16.49 -9.59 6.08
C HIS A 232 -16.02 -9.13 4.70
N PHE A 233 -16.65 -9.57 3.61
CA PHE A 233 -16.25 -9.25 2.24
C PHE A 233 -17.45 -8.87 1.37
N VAL A 234 -17.24 -7.87 0.52
CA VAL A 234 -18.12 -7.47 -0.59
C VAL A 234 -17.28 -7.49 -1.86
N ILE A 235 -17.69 -8.30 -2.84
CA ILE A 235 -17.02 -8.41 -4.14
C ILE A 235 -17.92 -7.71 -5.18
N PRO A 236 -17.53 -6.54 -5.69
CA PRO A 236 -18.29 -5.86 -6.74
C PRO A 236 -18.30 -6.67 -8.04
N GLN A 237 -19.39 -6.54 -8.81
CA GLN A 237 -19.49 -7.08 -10.17
C GLN A 237 -19.34 -5.94 -11.18
N MET A 238 -18.58 -6.17 -12.25
CA MET A 238 -18.47 -5.25 -13.38
C MET A 238 -19.77 -5.31 -14.19
N ALA A 239 -20.26 -4.15 -14.65
CA ALA A 239 -21.49 -4.06 -15.45
C ALA A 239 -21.40 -4.83 -16.79
N ASP A 240 -20.19 -5.02 -17.32
CA ASP A 240 -19.91 -5.69 -18.59
C ASP A 240 -19.61 -7.20 -18.44
N SER A 241 -20.09 -7.84 -17.36
CA SER A 241 -19.83 -9.27 -17.08
C SER A 241 -20.36 -10.24 -18.15
N SER A 242 -21.01 -9.74 -19.21
CA SER A 242 -21.43 -10.51 -20.38
C SER A 242 -20.35 -10.68 -21.45
N LEU A 243 -19.27 -9.89 -21.40
CA LEU A 243 -18.11 -10.06 -22.29
C LEU A 243 -17.12 -11.03 -21.64
N ASP A 244 -16.69 -12.04 -22.40
CA ASP A 244 -15.72 -13.04 -21.96
C ASP A 244 -14.49 -12.32 -21.41
N VAL A 245 -14.16 -12.56 -20.13
CA VAL A 245 -13.05 -11.89 -19.45
C VAL A 245 -11.79 -12.11 -20.30
N SER A 246 -11.18 -11.02 -20.75
CA SER A 246 -10.01 -11.07 -21.65
C SER A 246 -9.00 -12.12 -21.16
N GLU A 247 -8.43 -12.91 -22.06
CA GLU A 247 -7.38 -13.88 -21.73
C GLU A 247 -6.21 -13.23 -20.99
N LEU A 248 -5.94 -11.95 -21.27
CA LEU A 248 -4.96 -11.15 -20.53
C LEU A 248 -5.37 -10.94 -19.06
N ALA A 249 -6.64 -10.65 -18.79
CA ALA A 249 -7.16 -10.47 -17.44
C ALA A 249 -7.20 -11.80 -16.67
N LYS A 250 -7.56 -12.91 -17.34
CA LYS A 250 -7.46 -14.27 -16.76
C LYS A 250 -6.00 -14.61 -16.40
N ALA A 251 -5.05 -14.32 -17.29
CA ALA A 251 -3.62 -14.53 -17.04
C ALA A 251 -3.09 -13.65 -15.90
N ALA A 252 -3.49 -12.37 -15.83
CA ALA A 252 -3.14 -11.46 -14.75
C ALA A 252 -3.66 -11.96 -13.40
N LYS A 253 -4.92 -12.42 -13.35
CA LYS A 253 -5.52 -13.01 -12.14
C LYS A 253 -4.77 -14.26 -11.68
N LYS A 254 -4.36 -15.15 -12.60
CA LYS A 254 -3.52 -16.32 -12.28
C LYS A 254 -2.17 -15.90 -11.69
N LYS A 255 -1.53 -14.86 -12.23
CA LYS A 255 -0.28 -14.31 -11.67
C LYS A 255 -0.50 -13.74 -10.27
N LEU A 256 -1.57 -12.99 -10.04
CA LEU A 256 -1.94 -12.49 -8.70
C LEU A 256 -2.13 -13.65 -7.70
N GLN A 257 -2.84 -14.69 -8.11
CA GLN A 257 -3.10 -15.88 -7.29
C GLN A 257 -1.83 -16.65 -6.94
N SER A 258 -0.81 -16.61 -7.80
CA SER A 258 0.48 -17.26 -7.57
C SER A 258 1.35 -16.58 -6.52
N LEU A 259 1.03 -15.34 -6.12
CA LEU A 259 1.76 -14.64 -5.07
C LEU A 259 1.61 -15.33 -3.72
N SER A 260 2.69 -15.31 -2.93
CA SER A 260 2.65 -15.67 -1.51
C SER A 260 1.76 -14.68 -0.74
N ASN A 261 1.27 -15.06 0.45
CA ASN A 261 0.42 -14.17 1.25
C ASN A 261 1.13 -12.85 1.58
N HIS A 262 2.41 -12.93 1.94
CA HIS A 262 3.23 -11.75 2.21
C HIS A 262 3.30 -10.79 1.00
N LEU A 263 3.66 -11.29 -0.19
CA LEU A 263 3.74 -10.45 -1.40
C LEU A 263 2.37 -9.94 -1.85
N PHE A 264 1.33 -10.74 -1.64
CA PHE A 264 -0.04 -10.32 -1.90
C PHE A 264 -0.48 -9.17 -0.98
N GLU A 265 -0.18 -9.25 0.31
CA GLU A 265 -0.46 -8.20 1.30
C GLU A 265 0.29 -6.91 0.94
N GLU A 266 1.55 -7.00 0.52
CA GLU A 266 2.32 -5.85 0.04
C GLU A 266 1.67 -5.16 -1.16
N LEU A 267 1.25 -5.94 -2.16
CA LEU A 267 0.53 -5.41 -3.33
C LEU A 267 -0.82 -4.81 -2.93
N ALA A 268 -1.55 -5.46 -2.02
CA ALA A 268 -2.84 -4.97 -1.54
C ALA A 268 -2.70 -3.64 -0.81
N MET A 269 -1.63 -3.44 -0.03
CA MET A 269 -1.30 -2.15 0.58
C MET A 269 -0.91 -1.09 -0.45
N ASP A 270 -0.18 -1.46 -1.50
CA ASP A 270 0.18 -0.53 -2.57
C ASP A 270 -1.07 -0.04 -3.33
N VAL A 271 -2.05 -0.93 -3.56
CA VAL A 271 -3.34 -0.57 -4.16
C VAL A 271 -4.23 0.22 -3.19
N TYR A 272 -4.20 -0.09 -1.89
CA TYR A 272 -4.86 0.71 -0.86
C TYR A 272 -4.36 2.15 -0.86
N ASP A 273 -3.04 2.35 -0.94
CA ASP A 273 -2.43 3.68 -1.02
C ASP A 273 -2.90 4.44 -2.27
N GLU A 274 -3.00 3.77 -3.42
CA GLU A 274 -3.50 4.42 -4.64
C GLU A 274 -4.99 4.77 -4.56
N VAL A 275 -5.81 3.93 -3.93
CA VAL A 275 -7.22 4.27 -3.62
C VAL A 275 -7.27 5.50 -2.73
N ASP A 276 -6.50 5.53 -1.64
CA ASP A 276 -6.41 6.68 -0.73
C ASP A 276 -5.99 7.96 -1.46
N ARG A 277 -5.02 7.87 -2.38
CA ARG A 277 -4.58 8.99 -3.21
C ARG A 277 -5.69 9.49 -4.14
N ARG A 278 -6.35 8.60 -4.89
CA ARG A 278 -7.44 8.96 -5.81
C ARG A 278 -8.64 9.58 -5.08
N GLU A 279 -9.02 9.03 -3.93
CA GLU A 279 -10.08 9.59 -3.07
C GLU A 279 -9.68 10.97 -2.54
N THR A 280 -8.45 11.11 -2.03
CA THR A 280 -7.93 12.38 -1.52
C THR A 280 -7.87 13.44 -2.61
N ASP A 281 -7.50 13.09 -3.84
CA ASP A 281 -7.52 13.98 -4.99
C ASP A 281 -8.94 14.46 -5.32
N ALA A 282 -9.92 13.56 -5.29
CA ALA A 282 -11.32 13.92 -5.52
C ALA A 282 -11.84 14.89 -4.44
N VAL A 283 -11.51 14.63 -3.17
CA VAL A 283 -11.84 15.53 -2.06
C VAL A 283 -11.14 16.88 -2.25
N TRP A 284 -9.85 16.88 -2.58
CA TRP A 284 -9.07 18.09 -2.81
C TRP A 284 -9.70 18.98 -3.89
N LEU A 285 -10.06 18.40 -5.04
CA LEU A 285 -10.74 19.13 -6.12
C LEU A 285 -12.11 19.66 -5.70
N ALA A 286 -12.84 18.95 -4.85
CA ALA A 286 -14.14 19.36 -4.35
C ALA A 286 -14.08 20.47 -3.29
N THR A 287 -12.98 20.56 -2.53
CA THR A 287 -12.85 21.49 -1.39
C THR A 287 -12.04 22.74 -1.71
N GLN A 288 -11.18 22.70 -2.73
CA GLN A 288 -10.30 23.83 -3.06
C GLN A 288 -10.98 24.89 -3.94
N ASN A 289 -10.62 26.15 -3.71
CA ASN A 289 -11.00 27.25 -4.58
C ASN A 289 -10.27 27.17 -5.93
N HIS A 290 -10.92 27.61 -7.02
CA HIS A 290 -10.33 27.63 -8.36
C HIS A 290 -8.97 28.32 -8.44
N SER A 291 -8.75 29.40 -7.67
CA SER A 291 -7.46 30.11 -7.63
C SER A 291 -6.33 29.24 -7.07
N THR A 292 -6.61 28.40 -6.07
CA THR A 292 -5.62 27.51 -5.47
C THR A 292 -5.24 26.42 -6.47
N LEU A 293 -6.24 25.80 -7.11
CA LEU A 293 -6.02 24.71 -8.08
C LEU A 293 -5.20 25.14 -9.31
N VAL A 294 -5.36 26.38 -9.77
CA VAL A 294 -4.62 26.90 -10.94
C VAL A 294 -3.18 27.28 -10.59
N THR A 295 -2.90 27.62 -9.32
CA THR A 295 -1.58 28.06 -8.87
C THR A 295 -0.76 26.96 -8.20
N GLU A 296 -1.35 25.78 -8.02
CA GLU A 296 -0.75 24.69 -7.24
C GLU A 296 0.41 24.03 -7.98
N THR A 297 1.61 24.18 -7.42
CA THR A 297 2.84 23.52 -7.90
C THR A 297 3.09 22.16 -7.24
N THR A 298 2.22 21.73 -6.32
CA THR A 298 2.33 20.50 -5.51
C THR A 298 1.32 19.43 -5.87
N VAL A 299 0.94 19.34 -7.14
CA VAL A 299 0.14 18.22 -7.64
C VAL A 299 0.92 16.92 -7.41
N VAL A 300 0.24 15.92 -6.84
CA VAL A 300 0.79 14.58 -6.55
C VAL A 300 0.14 13.58 -7.52
N PRO A 301 0.58 13.53 -8.80
CA PRO A 301 -0.09 12.75 -9.85
C PRO A 301 0.04 11.24 -9.66
N PHE A 302 0.96 10.80 -8.82
CA PHE A 302 1.22 9.41 -8.47
C PHE A 302 1.72 9.33 -7.03
N LEU A 303 1.76 8.13 -6.46
CA LEU A 303 2.22 7.90 -5.10
C LEU A 303 3.64 8.46 -4.86
N PRO A 304 3.86 9.27 -3.80
CA PRO A 304 5.19 9.75 -3.43
C PRO A 304 6.15 8.59 -3.14
N VAL A 305 7.43 8.83 -3.42
CA VAL A 305 8.51 7.86 -3.16
C VAL A 305 8.64 7.64 -1.67
N ASN A 306 8.64 6.37 -1.24
CA ASN A 306 9.03 5.98 0.10
C ASN A 306 10.51 5.56 0.10
N PRO A 307 11.41 6.27 0.81
CA PRO A 307 12.83 5.91 0.88
C PRO A 307 13.12 4.51 1.44
N GLU A 308 12.20 3.96 2.25
CA GLU A 308 12.32 2.63 2.84
C GLU A 308 12.01 1.50 1.84
N TYR A 309 11.38 1.82 0.71
CA TYR A 309 11.06 0.85 -0.33
C TYR A 309 12.12 0.82 -1.42
N SER A 310 12.31 -0.36 -2.02
CA SER A 310 13.17 -0.52 -3.20
C SER A 310 12.68 0.35 -4.37
N SER A 311 13.60 0.67 -5.28
CA SER A 311 13.26 1.42 -6.50
C SER A 311 12.20 0.70 -7.34
N THR A 312 12.26 -0.63 -7.41
CA THR A 312 11.29 -1.48 -8.11
C THR A 312 9.89 -1.37 -7.49
N ARG A 313 9.77 -1.42 -6.16
CA ARG A 313 8.48 -1.28 -5.48
C ARG A 313 7.91 0.12 -5.65
N ASN A 314 8.73 1.16 -5.49
CA ASN A 314 8.32 2.54 -5.75
C ASN A 314 7.83 2.73 -7.20
N GLN A 315 8.54 2.16 -8.17
CA GLN A 315 8.11 2.19 -9.57
C GLN A 315 6.77 1.46 -9.77
N GLY A 316 6.58 0.30 -9.13
CA GLY A 316 5.31 -0.44 -9.15
C GLY A 316 4.14 0.40 -8.63
N ARG A 317 4.31 1.01 -7.46
CA ARG A 317 3.33 1.92 -6.83
C ARG A 317 2.97 3.09 -7.75
N GLN A 318 3.97 3.74 -8.36
CA GLN A 318 3.73 4.88 -9.27
C GLN A 318 3.04 4.47 -10.58
N LYS A 319 3.27 3.25 -11.07
CA LYS A 319 2.59 2.72 -12.27
C LYS A 319 1.09 2.54 -12.05
N LEU A 320 0.61 2.35 -10.81
CA LEU A 320 -0.82 2.24 -10.52
C LEU A 320 -1.61 3.51 -10.92
N ALA A 321 -0.97 4.68 -10.90
CA ALA A 321 -1.58 5.93 -11.35
C ALA A 321 -1.89 5.95 -12.86
N ARG A 322 -1.22 5.10 -13.66
CA ARG A 322 -1.46 5.00 -15.11
C ARG A 322 -2.67 4.16 -15.47
N PHE A 323 -3.20 3.38 -14.53
CA PHE A 323 -4.36 2.53 -14.77
C PHE A 323 -5.58 3.39 -15.00
N ASN A 324 -6.29 3.13 -16.10
CA ASN A 324 -7.60 3.73 -16.32
C ASN A 324 -8.63 3.18 -15.30
N ALA A 325 -9.83 3.75 -15.26
CA ALA A 325 -10.84 3.37 -14.29
C ALA A 325 -11.24 1.88 -14.37
N HIS A 326 -11.32 1.32 -15.59
CA HIS A 326 -11.70 -0.06 -15.81
C HIS A 326 -10.60 -1.06 -15.40
N GLU A 327 -9.35 -0.79 -15.80
CA GLU A 327 -8.19 -1.60 -15.41
C GLU A 327 -8.00 -1.60 -13.89
N PHE A 328 -8.11 -0.43 -13.26
CA PHE A 328 -7.95 -0.30 -11.82
C PHE A 328 -9.07 -1.00 -11.07
N ALA A 329 -10.33 -0.85 -11.51
CA ALA A 329 -11.45 -1.58 -10.93
C ALA A 329 -11.29 -3.09 -11.03
N THR A 330 -10.80 -3.59 -12.18
CA THR A 330 -10.52 -5.02 -12.38
C THR A 330 -9.49 -5.53 -11.38
N LEU A 331 -8.37 -4.81 -11.21
CA LEU A 331 -7.33 -5.15 -10.22
C LEU A 331 -7.89 -5.16 -8.79
N VAL A 332 -8.68 -4.16 -8.41
CA VAL A 332 -9.28 -4.05 -7.07
C VAL A 332 -10.25 -5.21 -6.82
N ILE A 333 -11.10 -5.56 -7.78
CA ILE A 333 -12.04 -6.71 -7.67
C ILE A 333 -11.27 -8.02 -7.53
N ASP A 334 -10.20 -8.20 -8.29
CA ASP A 334 -9.36 -9.39 -8.20
C ASP A 334 -8.68 -9.49 -6.83
N ILE A 335 -8.11 -8.40 -6.30
CA ILE A 335 -7.54 -8.37 -4.93
C ILE A 335 -8.60 -8.71 -3.88
N LEU A 336 -9.80 -8.12 -3.95
CA LEU A 336 -10.89 -8.43 -3.02
C LEU A 336 -11.29 -9.91 -3.06
N SER A 337 -11.41 -10.47 -4.26
CA SER A 337 -11.75 -11.88 -4.48
C SER A 337 -10.65 -12.81 -3.97
N ASP A 338 -9.38 -12.42 -4.19
CA ASP A 338 -8.19 -13.15 -3.75
C ASP A 338 -8.08 -13.15 -2.22
N ALA A 339 -8.26 -11.98 -1.59
CA ALA A 339 -8.25 -11.82 -0.14
C ALA A 339 -9.31 -12.70 0.53
N LYS A 340 -10.54 -12.70 -0.01
CA LYS A 340 -11.62 -13.59 0.45
C LYS A 340 -11.24 -15.07 0.32
N ARG A 341 -10.66 -15.48 -0.82
CA ARG A 341 -10.24 -16.88 -1.03
C ARG A 341 -9.16 -17.29 -0.04
N ARG A 342 -8.14 -16.44 0.14
CA ARG A 342 -7.00 -16.67 1.03
C ARG A 342 -7.46 -16.83 2.48
N GLN A 343 -8.41 -16.02 2.93
CA GLN A 343 -8.98 -16.15 4.28
C GLN A 343 -9.78 -17.45 4.48
N GLN A 344 -10.51 -17.91 3.46
CA GLN A 344 -11.32 -19.13 3.53
C GLN A 344 -10.48 -20.43 3.44
N GLY A 345 -9.17 -20.33 3.20
CA GLY A 345 -8.29 -21.50 3.08
C GLY A 345 -8.57 -22.39 1.85
N SER A 346 -9.34 -21.90 0.87
CA SER A 346 -9.70 -22.70 -0.31
C SER A 346 -8.47 -22.89 -1.21
N PRO A 347 -8.09 -24.14 -1.56
CA PRO A 347 -7.02 -24.38 -2.51
C PRO A 347 -7.38 -23.83 -3.90
N LEU A 348 -6.36 -23.49 -4.70
CA LEU A 348 -6.52 -23.11 -6.10
C LEU A 348 -7.23 -24.25 -6.84
N THR A 349 -8.48 -24.03 -7.29
CA THR A 349 -9.21 -24.95 -8.16
C THR A 349 -8.60 -24.90 -9.56
N GLY A 350 -7.39 -25.46 -9.73
CA GLY A 350 -6.65 -25.43 -10.99
C GLY A 350 -5.97 -26.75 -11.34
N SER A 351 -5.91 -27.73 -10.44
CA SER A 351 -5.27 -29.02 -10.73
C SER A 351 -6.18 -30.04 -11.42
N LYS A 352 -7.51 -29.85 -11.41
CA LYS A 352 -8.45 -30.81 -12.04
C LYS A 352 -8.76 -30.51 -13.51
N GLU A 353 -8.71 -29.25 -13.94
CA GLU A 353 -8.97 -28.88 -15.35
C GLU A 353 -7.84 -29.33 -16.28
N ASN A 354 -6.59 -29.38 -15.79
CA ASN A 354 -5.47 -29.91 -16.56
C ASN A 354 -5.57 -31.43 -16.82
N VAL A 355 -6.23 -32.17 -15.92
CA VAL A 355 -6.40 -33.63 -16.07
C VAL A 355 -7.51 -33.96 -17.08
N GLU A 356 -8.56 -33.13 -17.15
CA GLU A 356 -9.67 -33.34 -18.08
C GLU A 356 -9.31 -32.99 -19.54
N LEU A 357 -8.42 -32.01 -19.74
CA LEU A 357 -7.87 -31.69 -21.07
C LEU A 357 -6.90 -32.77 -21.59
N ILE A 358 -6.14 -33.42 -20.69
CA ILE A 358 -5.27 -34.56 -21.04
C ILE A 358 -6.10 -35.81 -21.39
N LEU A 359 -7.22 -36.05 -20.70
CA LEU A 359 -8.10 -37.18 -21.02
C LEU A 359 -8.89 -36.99 -22.32
N LYS A 360 -9.24 -35.74 -22.67
CA LYS A 360 -9.88 -35.40 -23.95
C LYS A 360 -8.92 -35.46 -25.14
N SER A 361 -7.63 -35.16 -24.96
CA SER A 361 -6.64 -35.27 -26.04
C SER A 361 -6.25 -36.72 -26.33
N ILE A 362 -6.31 -37.62 -25.34
CA ILE A 362 -6.02 -39.06 -25.53
C ILE A 362 -7.15 -39.78 -26.30
N SER A 363 -8.39 -39.29 -26.25
CA SER A 363 -9.52 -39.97 -26.90
C SER A 363 -9.68 -39.67 -28.40
N ASN A 364 -8.88 -38.74 -28.96
CA ASN A 364 -9.07 -38.24 -30.33
C ASN A 364 -7.89 -38.48 -31.28
N GLN A 365 -6.89 -39.27 -30.90
CA GLN A 365 -5.76 -39.61 -31.77
C GLN A 365 -5.60 -41.12 -31.91
N HIS A 366 -6.50 -41.73 -32.69
CA HIS A 366 -6.22 -42.96 -33.41
C HIS A 366 -6.70 -42.76 -34.84
N SER A 367 -5.80 -42.39 -35.76
CA SER A 367 -5.76 -42.82 -37.18
C SER A 367 -4.67 -42.05 -37.95
N SER A 368 -3.84 -42.82 -38.67
CA SER A 368 -2.87 -42.50 -39.74
C SER A 368 -1.60 -41.71 -39.44
N GLU A 369 -0.48 -42.46 -39.30
CA GLU A 369 0.73 -42.47 -40.18
C GLU A 369 0.94 -41.25 -41.10
N SER A 370 2.11 -40.66 -41.36
CA SER A 370 3.54 -40.97 -41.15
C SER A 370 4.34 -39.83 -41.79
N GLN A 371 5.46 -39.37 -41.19
CA GLN A 371 6.77 -39.16 -41.83
C GLN A 371 7.69 -38.21 -41.03
N ASP A 372 8.92 -38.68 -40.86
CA ASP A 372 10.08 -38.07 -40.24
C ASP A 372 10.44 -36.67 -40.77
N ASN A 373 10.93 -35.79 -39.89
CA ASN A 373 12.31 -35.26 -40.02
C ASN A 373 12.75 -34.45 -38.79
N ASP A 374 14.05 -34.55 -38.54
CA ASP A 374 14.83 -34.11 -37.38
C ASP A 374 14.96 -32.58 -37.16
N GLN A 375 14.92 -32.22 -35.87
CA GLN A 375 15.78 -31.27 -35.14
C GLN A 375 15.67 -29.72 -35.36
N PRO A 376 15.83 -28.88 -34.30
CA PRO A 376 15.33 -27.52 -34.25
C PRO A 376 16.42 -26.44 -34.49
N ASP A 377 16.11 -25.47 -35.33
CA ASP A 377 16.92 -24.26 -35.54
C ASP A 377 16.32 -23.05 -34.81
N TYR A 378 17.02 -22.66 -33.75
CA TYR A 378 17.31 -21.32 -33.25
C TYR A 378 16.65 -20.14 -34.01
N ASP A 379 15.56 -19.56 -33.46
CA ASP A 379 15.05 -18.27 -33.94
C ASP A 379 15.54 -17.12 -33.05
N SER A 380 16.28 -16.22 -33.68
CA SER A 380 17.00 -15.12 -33.06
C SER A 380 16.10 -13.90 -32.97
N VAL A 381 16.07 -13.33 -31.76
CA VAL A 381 15.85 -11.91 -31.43
C VAL A 381 15.63 -10.98 -32.63
N ALA A 382 14.45 -10.36 -32.66
CA ALA A 382 14.09 -9.23 -33.51
C ALA A 382 15.15 -8.14 -33.49
N SER A 383 15.88 -8.02 -34.59
CA SER A 383 16.57 -6.82 -35.02
C SER A 383 15.61 -6.05 -35.94
N ASP A 384 15.25 -4.84 -35.51
CA ASP A 384 14.56 -3.86 -36.34
C ASP A 384 15.47 -3.45 -37.50
N GLU A 385 15.24 -3.97 -38.69
CA GLU A 385 15.70 -3.37 -39.95
C GLU A 385 14.61 -3.57 -41.02
N ASP A 386 13.96 -2.46 -41.38
CA ASP A 386 12.95 -2.37 -42.43
C ASP A 386 13.52 -2.75 -43.80
N THR A 387 12.74 -3.48 -44.60
CA THR A 387 12.82 -3.35 -46.07
C THR A 387 11.45 -3.61 -46.69
N ASP A 388 10.78 -2.52 -47.04
CA ASP A 388 9.58 -2.55 -47.87
C ASP A 388 9.89 -3.06 -49.29
N LEU A 389 9.10 -4.03 -49.75
CA LEU A 389 8.88 -4.32 -51.16
C LEU A 389 7.36 -4.42 -51.39
N GLU A 390 6.72 -3.32 -51.77
CA GLU A 390 5.41 -3.36 -52.43
C GLU A 390 5.56 -3.15 -53.94
N THR A 391 4.97 -4.08 -54.70
CA THR A 391 4.75 -3.97 -56.14
C THR A 391 3.53 -3.10 -56.46
N ASN A 392 3.79 -2.03 -57.21
CA ASN A 392 2.90 -1.08 -57.89
C ASN A 392 1.56 -1.64 -58.44
N ALA A 393 0.47 -0.86 -58.31
CA ALA A 393 0.10 0.17 -59.31
C ALA A 393 -1.34 0.72 -59.13
N ALA A 394 -1.49 2.03 -58.90
CA ALA A 394 -2.41 2.93 -59.64
C ALA A 394 -2.36 4.40 -59.15
N LYS A 395 -1.64 5.23 -59.93
CA LYS A 395 -1.82 6.67 -60.26
C LYS A 395 -2.96 7.40 -59.50
N SER A 396 -2.78 8.58 -58.91
CA SER A 396 -2.21 9.79 -59.52
C SER A 396 -2.20 10.95 -58.51
N ASN A 397 -1.17 11.80 -58.64
CA ASN A 397 -1.14 13.23 -58.34
C ASN A 397 -0.95 13.74 -56.88
N ARG A 398 0.25 14.32 -56.70
CA ARG A 398 0.64 15.49 -55.85
C ARG A 398 1.49 15.24 -54.59
N GLN A 399 2.80 15.22 -54.86
CA GLN A 399 3.79 16.20 -54.38
C GLN A 399 4.17 16.22 -52.89
N LYS A 400 5.23 15.44 -52.60
CA LYS A 400 6.42 15.74 -51.77
C LYS A 400 6.23 16.48 -50.43
N SER A 401 6.46 15.75 -49.32
CA SER A 401 7.52 16.09 -48.36
C SER A 401 7.77 14.91 -47.42
N LEU A 402 8.98 14.36 -47.51
CA LEU A 402 9.63 13.48 -46.54
C LEU A 402 10.40 14.33 -45.51
N ASP A 403 10.87 13.65 -44.45
CA ASP A 403 11.85 14.03 -43.43
C ASP A 403 11.32 14.87 -42.24
N SER A 404 11.73 14.66 -40.98
CA SER A 404 12.52 13.63 -40.27
C SER A 404 12.60 14.06 -38.78
N ASP A 405 13.01 13.15 -37.90
CA ASP A 405 13.66 13.37 -36.60
C ASP A 405 13.06 14.35 -35.57
N LEU A 406 12.53 13.78 -34.49
CA LEU A 406 12.32 14.47 -33.21
C LEU A 406 13.67 14.65 -32.49
N SER A 407 14.47 15.58 -33.00
CA SER A 407 15.50 16.26 -32.20
C SER A 407 14.85 17.41 -31.44
N ASP A 408 15.20 17.56 -30.17
CA ASP A 408 14.75 18.59 -29.23
C ASP A 408 15.36 19.97 -29.61
N GLY A 409 14.96 20.48 -30.78
CA GLY A 409 15.33 21.80 -31.31
C GLY A 409 14.29 22.88 -30.96
N PRO A 410 14.63 24.18 -31.08
CA PRO A 410 13.69 25.26 -30.81
C PRO A 410 12.50 25.19 -31.78
N VAL A 411 11.29 25.13 -31.22
CA VAL A 411 10.00 25.00 -31.94
C VAL A 411 9.96 25.93 -33.15
N THR A 412 9.80 25.37 -34.33
CA THR A 412 9.75 26.16 -35.55
C THR A 412 8.47 27.01 -35.59
N ALA A 413 8.53 28.19 -36.20
CA ALA A 413 7.37 29.08 -36.30
C ALA A 413 6.16 28.42 -37.01
N GLN A 414 6.41 27.39 -37.81
CA GLN A 414 5.39 26.63 -38.54
C GLN A 414 4.68 25.61 -37.63
N GLU A 415 5.40 24.91 -36.76
CA GLU A 415 4.82 24.03 -35.73
C GLU A 415 3.98 24.84 -34.73
N TYR A 416 4.48 26.01 -34.31
CA TYR A 416 3.73 26.93 -33.45
C TYR A 416 2.41 27.36 -34.11
N MET A 417 2.41 27.62 -35.42
CA MET A 417 1.21 28.02 -36.14
C MET A 417 0.21 26.87 -36.31
N GLN A 418 0.69 25.63 -36.49
CA GLN A 418 -0.16 24.45 -36.51
C GLN A 418 -0.82 24.20 -35.16
N VAL A 419 -0.05 24.29 -34.06
CA VAL A 419 -0.59 24.17 -32.70
C VAL A 419 -1.57 25.30 -32.38
N LYS A 420 -1.27 26.52 -32.81
CA LYS A 420 -2.19 27.67 -32.65
C LYS A 420 -3.51 27.45 -33.40
N ASN A 421 -3.46 26.93 -34.62
CA ASN A 421 -4.67 26.63 -35.39
C ASN A 421 -5.47 25.47 -34.77
N ALA A 422 -4.79 24.44 -34.25
CA ALA A 422 -5.43 23.34 -33.52
C ALA A 422 -6.07 23.83 -32.20
N LEU A 423 -5.43 24.77 -31.51
CA LEU A 423 -5.96 25.39 -30.30
C LEU A 423 -7.24 26.19 -30.60
N VAL A 424 -7.23 27.03 -31.64
CA VAL A 424 -8.42 27.78 -32.07
C VAL A 424 -9.56 26.84 -32.48
N ALA A 425 -9.26 25.74 -33.17
CA ALA A 425 -10.27 24.73 -33.51
C ALA A 425 -10.86 24.04 -32.26
N SER A 426 -10.02 23.79 -31.25
CA SER A 426 -10.46 23.23 -29.96
C SER A 426 -11.33 24.22 -29.18
N GLU A 427 -10.96 25.50 -29.14
CA GLU A 427 -11.74 26.56 -28.49
C GLU A 427 -13.16 26.69 -29.08
N VAL A 428 -13.27 26.65 -30.41
CA VAL A 428 -14.59 26.66 -31.09
C VAL A 428 -15.40 25.42 -30.70
N LYS A 429 -14.77 24.25 -30.60
CA LYS A 429 -15.44 23.01 -30.20
C LYS A 429 -15.92 23.04 -28.74
N ILE A 430 -15.13 23.64 -27.85
CA ILE A 430 -15.50 23.87 -26.45
C ILE A 430 -16.69 24.82 -26.37
N GLN A 431 -16.69 25.94 -27.11
CA GLN A 431 -17.81 26.87 -27.15
C GLN A 431 -19.10 26.20 -27.68
N GLN A 432 -18.98 25.35 -28.71
CA GLN A 432 -20.10 24.55 -29.22
C GLN A 432 -20.66 23.62 -28.15
N LEU A 433 -19.80 22.91 -27.43
CA LEU A 433 -20.21 22.00 -26.34
C LEU A 433 -20.83 22.75 -25.16
N MET A 434 -20.31 23.92 -24.80
CA MET A 434 -20.92 24.78 -23.77
C MET A 434 -22.33 25.21 -24.17
N LYS A 435 -22.54 25.60 -25.43
CA LYS A 435 -23.87 25.96 -25.94
C LYS A 435 -24.84 24.78 -25.89
N VAL A 436 -24.39 23.59 -26.27
CA VAL A 436 -25.19 22.36 -26.18
C VAL A 436 -25.54 22.04 -24.72
N ASN A 437 -24.59 22.20 -23.80
CA ASN A 437 -24.80 21.96 -22.37
C ASN A 437 -25.82 22.93 -21.75
N ILE A 438 -25.77 24.21 -22.12
CA ILE A 438 -26.78 25.21 -21.71
C ILE A 438 -28.16 24.80 -22.22
N ASN A 439 -28.29 24.42 -23.50
CA ASN A 439 -29.56 23.98 -24.07
C ASN A 439 -30.12 22.72 -23.37
N LEU A 440 -29.26 21.72 -23.09
CA LEU A 440 -29.65 20.53 -22.34
C LEU A 440 -30.08 20.87 -20.91
N SER A 441 -29.40 21.82 -20.27
CA SER A 441 -29.75 22.29 -18.92
C SER A 441 -31.11 22.99 -18.90
N ASP A 442 -31.43 23.78 -19.92
CA ASP A 442 -32.74 24.42 -20.05
C ASP A 442 -33.85 23.40 -20.34
N GLU A 443 -33.61 22.39 -21.20
CA GLU A 443 -34.54 21.28 -21.41
C GLU A 443 -34.79 20.48 -20.13
N LEU A 444 -33.75 20.19 -19.35
CA LEU A 444 -33.89 19.55 -18.03
C LEU A 444 -34.72 20.40 -17.07
N ARG A 445 -34.53 21.73 -17.06
CA ARG A 445 -35.33 22.65 -16.24
C ARG A 445 -36.80 22.66 -16.66
N ILE A 446 -37.08 22.64 -17.96
CA ILE A 446 -38.45 22.56 -18.50
C ILE A 446 -39.09 21.22 -18.12
N MET A 447 -38.37 20.12 -18.24
CA MET A 447 -38.87 18.80 -17.83
C MET A 447 -39.14 18.72 -16.33
N GLN A 448 -38.25 19.27 -15.50
CA GLN A 448 -38.47 19.35 -14.05
C GLN A 448 -39.71 20.17 -13.70
N LYS A 449 -39.93 21.32 -14.37
CA LYS A 449 -41.13 22.13 -14.18
C LYS A 449 -42.40 21.39 -14.58
N LYS A 450 -42.40 20.68 -15.71
CA LYS A 450 -43.52 19.83 -16.13
C LYS A 450 -43.80 18.72 -15.14
N LEU A 451 -42.76 18.08 -14.60
CA LEU A 451 -42.88 17.02 -13.60
C LEU A 451 -43.49 17.54 -12.30
N GLN A 452 -43.10 18.74 -11.87
CA GLN A 452 -43.68 19.40 -10.69
C GLN A 452 -45.15 19.79 -10.89
N THR A 453 -45.52 20.28 -12.08
CA THR A 453 -46.93 20.53 -12.43
C THR A 453 -47.75 19.23 -12.43
N LEU A 454 -47.23 18.16 -13.05
CA LEU A 454 -47.92 16.88 -13.05
C LEU A 454 -48.05 16.31 -11.64
N GLN A 455 -47.05 16.47 -10.77
CA GLN A 455 -47.14 16.06 -9.37
C GLN A 455 -48.19 16.88 -8.58
N SER A 456 -48.30 18.19 -8.82
CA SER A 456 -49.32 19.03 -8.17
C SER A 456 -50.73 18.70 -8.67
N GLU A 457 -50.90 18.40 -9.96
CA GLU A 457 -52.15 17.90 -10.52
C GLU A 457 -52.52 16.53 -9.95
N ASN A 458 -51.57 15.60 -9.86
CA ASN A 458 -51.81 14.25 -9.32
C ASN A 458 -52.16 14.27 -7.83
N THR A 459 -51.53 15.16 -7.05
CA THR A 459 -51.89 15.36 -5.64
C THR A 459 -53.26 16.01 -5.49
N ASN A 460 -53.64 16.96 -6.35
CA ASN A 460 -54.99 17.53 -6.39
C ASN A 460 -56.05 16.50 -6.79
N LEU A 461 -55.79 15.67 -7.80
CA LEU A 461 -56.69 14.58 -8.21
C LEU A 461 -56.84 13.53 -7.11
N ARG A 462 -55.75 13.18 -6.41
CA ARG A 462 -55.83 12.31 -5.23
C ARG A 462 -56.66 12.92 -4.13
N ARG A 463 -56.50 14.23 -3.83
CA ARG A 463 -57.34 14.93 -2.84
C ARG A 463 -58.81 14.90 -3.24
N GLN A 464 -59.14 15.18 -4.51
CA GLN A 464 -60.52 15.12 -5.02
C GLN A 464 -61.12 13.70 -4.93
N ALA A 465 -60.32 12.65 -5.19
CA ALA A 465 -60.74 11.27 -5.01
C ALA A 465 -61.02 10.94 -3.53
N THR A 466 -60.21 11.44 -2.59
CA THR A 466 -60.46 11.27 -1.16
C THR A 466 -61.71 12.03 -0.70
N THR A 467 -61.97 13.23 -1.22
CA THR A 467 -63.18 14.01 -0.90
C THR A 467 -64.46 13.35 -1.42
N ASN A 468 -64.41 12.70 -2.59
CA ASN A 468 -65.53 11.94 -3.14
C ASN A 468 -65.83 10.65 -2.34
N ILE A 469 -64.85 10.07 -1.64
CA ILE A 469 -65.07 8.90 -0.78
C ILE A 469 -65.82 9.26 0.50
N TYR A 470 -65.57 10.44 1.09
CA TYR A 470 -66.29 10.92 2.27
C TYR A 470 -67.71 11.43 1.99
N GLN A 471 -68.07 11.69 0.73
CA GLN A 471 -69.45 12.00 0.35
C GLN A 471 -70.33 10.75 0.14
N VAL A 472 -69.75 9.55 0.08
CA VAL A 472 -70.50 8.28 -0.10
C VAL A 472 -70.75 7.56 1.23
N GLN A 473 -70.13 7.98 2.34
CA GLN A 473 -70.33 7.43 3.68
C GLN A 473 -71.17 8.35 4.59
N THR A 474 -72.36 8.73 4.12
CA THR A 474 -73.48 9.10 5.00
C THR A 474 -74.72 8.40 4.48
N GLY A 475 -74.90 7.14 4.86
CA GLY A 475 -76.07 6.37 4.46
C GLY A 475 -76.05 4.91 4.93
N SER A 476 -76.82 4.68 5.98
CA SER A 476 -77.54 3.43 6.29
C SER A 476 -76.86 2.33 7.11
N GLU A 477 -77.56 2.04 8.21
CA GLU A 477 -77.43 0.93 9.15
C GLU A 477 -77.70 -0.45 8.51
N TYR A 478 -76.94 -1.43 9.02
CA TYR A 478 -77.27 -2.83 9.34
C TYR A 478 -78.32 -3.62 8.51
N THR A 479 -77.92 -4.82 8.05
CA THR A 479 -78.38 -6.10 8.65
C THR A 479 -77.58 -7.31 8.13
N ASP A 480 -77.26 -8.19 9.08
CA ASP A 480 -76.55 -9.49 9.03
C ASP A 480 -77.58 -10.63 8.74
N PRO A 481 -77.28 -11.95 8.81
CA PRO A 481 -76.22 -12.82 8.24
C PRO A 481 -76.78 -14.13 7.61
N THR A 482 -75.87 -15.12 7.41
CA THR A 482 -76.02 -16.61 7.33
C THR A 482 -75.86 -17.24 5.92
N ASN A 483 -75.24 -18.40 5.68
CA ASN A 483 -74.87 -19.52 6.56
C ASN A 483 -73.88 -20.53 5.89
N ASN A 484 -73.18 -21.28 6.75
CA ASN A 484 -72.70 -22.68 6.65
C ASN A 484 -71.58 -23.15 5.69
N SER A 485 -70.41 -23.37 6.32
CA SER A 485 -69.51 -24.54 6.33
C SER A 485 -69.67 -25.68 5.31
N SER A 486 -68.55 -26.13 4.71
CA SER A 486 -67.82 -27.33 5.18
C SER A 486 -66.69 -27.82 4.22
N LEU A 487 -65.60 -28.31 4.83
CA LEU A 487 -64.71 -29.43 4.42
C LEU A 487 -63.66 -29.31 3.28
N LYS A 488 -62.40 -29.49 3.73
CA LYS A 488 -61.35 -30.44 3.28
C LYS A 488 -60.64 -30.29 1.90
N ARG A 489 -59.30 -30.26 2.04
CA ARG A 489 -58.23 -30.96 1.27
C ARG A 489 -57.74 -30.38 -0.07
N ARG A 490 -56.47 -29.94 -0.02
CA ARG A 490 -55.40 -30.00 -1.07
C ARG A 490 -55.37 -31.37 -1.81
N PRO A 491 -54.74 -31.56 -3.01
CA PRO A 491 -53.48 -30.93 -3.45
C PRO A 491 -53.23 -30.70 -4.97
N SER A 492 -52.20 -29.89 -5.25
CA SER A 492 -51.10 -30.03 -6.25
C SER A 492 -51.28 -30.63 -7.67
N ALA A 493 -50.70 -29.90 -8.63
CA ALA A 493 -49.74 -30.32 -9.66
C ALA A 493 -50.16 -30.33 -11.15
N ARG A 494 -49.25 -29.72 -11.94
CA ARG A 494 -48.82 -30.05 -13.32
C ARG A 494 -49.63 -29.48 -14.50
N GLY A 495 -48.91 -28.67 -15.30
CA GLY A 495 -48.75 -28.98 -16.73
C GLY A 495 -49.37 -28.02 -17.74
N SER A 496 -48.48 -27.43 -18.54
CA SER A 496 -48.64 -27.14 -19.98
C SER A 496 -49.29 -25.82 -20.42
N ARG A 497 -48.47 -25.01 -21.09
CA ARG A 497 -48.88 -23.94 -22.04
C ARG A 497 -49.34 -24.57 -23.37
N PRO A 498 -50.07 -23.82 -24.23
CA PRO A 498 -49.41 -23.34 -25.45
C PRO A 498 -49.76 -21.91 -25.91
N MET A 499 -48.84 -21.37 -26.71
CA MET A 499 -48.86 -20.24 -27.66
C MET A 499 -50.12 -19.35 -27.83
N SER A 500 -49.91 -18.03 -27.78
CA SER A 500 -50.37 -17.09 -28.81
C SER A 500 -49.42 -15.90 -28.93
N MET A 501 -49.20 -15.49 -30.18
CA MET A 501 -48.18 -14.57 -30.71
C MET A 501 -48.46 -13.09 -30.44
N TYR A 502 -47.42 -12.36 -30.03
CA TYR A 502 -46.94 -11.03 -30.49
C TYR A 502 -46.16 -10.32 -29.35
N GLU A 503 -44.91 -9.97 -29.67
CA GLU A 503 -43.99 -9.09 -28.92
C GLU A 503 -44.59 -7.67 -28.76
N THR A 504 -44.20 -6.80 -27.82
CA THR A 504 -42.85 -6.41 -27.36
C THR A 504 -42.91 -5.76 -25.96
N GLY A 505 -41.81 -5.80 -25.20
CA GLY A 505 -41.65 -5.26 -23.82
C GLY A 505 -41.94 -3.76 -23.65
N SER A 506 -42.01 -3.18 -22.45
CA SER A 506 -41.27 -3.41 -21.22
C SER A 506 -42.04 -2.80 -20.04
N GLY A 507 -42.16 -3.53 -18.93
CA GLY A 507 -42.88 -3.06 -17.73
C GLY A 507 -42.11 -3.43 -16.47
N GLN A 508 -41.30 -2.51 -15.97
CA GLN A 508 -40.78 -2.57 -14.61
C GLN A 508 -41.80 -1.96 -13.64
N LYS A 509 -42.20 -2.77 -12.67
CA LYS A 509 -42.92 -2.37 -11.46
C LYS A 509 -41.99 -1.60 -10.51
N PRO A 510 -42.55 -0.76 -9.64
CA PRO A 510 -41.83 0.27 -8.90
C PRO A 510 -41.31 -0.23 -7.55
N TYR A 511 -40.10 0.19 -7.20
CA TYR A 511 -39.62 0.22 -5.81
C TYR A 511 -39.82 1.62 -5.21
N LEU A 512 -40.15 1.62 -3.92
CA LEU A 512 -40.56 2.75 -3.10
C LEU A 512 -39.39 3.71 -2.78
N PRO A 513 -39.68 4.98 -2.43
CA PRO A 513 -38.68 6.00 -2.10
C PRO A 513 -38.26 5.98 -0.63
N MET A 514 -36.98 6.29 -0.40
CA MET A 514 -36.38 6.68 0.87
C MET A 514 -37.00 8.01 1.37
N GLY A 515 -37.31 8.09 2.66
CA GLY A 515 -37.71 9.34 3.31
C GLY A 515 -36.50 10.06 3.92
N GLU A 516 -36.29 11.31 3.50
CA GLU A 516 -35.49 12.31 4.22
C GLU A 516 -36.28 12.86 5.41
N VAL A 517 -35.61 13.01 6.55
CA VAL A 517 -36.11 13.79 7.70
C VAL A 517 -35.16 14.96 7.92
N THR A 518 -35.72 16.15 7.85
CA THR A 518 -35.13 17.47 8.10
C THR A 518 -35.13 17.76 9.61
N TYR A 519 -34.07 18.36 10.14
CA TYR A 519 -34.05 18.96 11.48
C TYR A 519 -34.74 20.34 11.49
N PRO A 520 -35.25 20.77 12.66
CA PRO A 520 -35.06 22.16 13.08
C PRO A 520 -34.51 22.31 14.51
N GLU A 521 -33.88 23.48 14.71
CA GLU A 521 -33.15 23.98 15.88
C GLU A 521 -33.98 24.26 17.16
N GLU A 522 -33.24 24.16 18.28
CA GLU A 522 -33.26 24.93 19.54
C GLU A 522 -34.55 25.08 20.38
N SER A 523 -34.52 24.53 21.61
CA SER A 523 -34.51 25.29 22.89
C SER A 523 -34.77 24.41 24.14
N ILE A 524 -34.25 24.88 25.27
CA ILE A 524 -33.92 24.20 26.54
C ILE A 524 -35.15 24.01 27.47
N THR A 525 -35.31 22.85 28.15
CA THR A 525 -35.42 22.66 29.63
C THR A 525 -35.98 21.30 30.10
N ARG A 526 -35.19 20.64 30.98
CA ARG A 526 -35.52 19.87 32.21
C ARG A 526 -36.55 18.69 32.25
N LEU A 527 -36.01 17.61 32.84
CA LEU A 527 -36.58 16.63 33.81
C LEU A 527 -37.17 15.28 33.31
N GLN A 528 -36.44 14.22 33.67
CA GLN A 528 -36.85 12.84 34.01
C GLN A 528 -38.12 12.78 34.91
N PRO A 529 -38.90 11.66 35.00
CA PRO A 529 -38.38 10.30 35.17
C PRO A 529 -39.15 9.11 34.51
N PHE A 530 -38.44 7.98 34.37
CA PHE A 530 -38.97 6.60 34.27
C PHE A 530 -39.92 6.25 35.47
N PRO A 531 -40.61 5.06 35.59
CA PRO A 531 -40.50 3.73 34.92
C PRO A 531 -41.94 3.09 34.70
N PRO A 532 -42.26 1.76 34.76
CA PRO A 532 -41.44 0.54 34.85
C PRO A 532 -41.96 -0.79 34.16
N HIS A 533 -41.08 -1.81 34.18
CA HIS A 533 -41.30 -3.23 34.57
C HIS A 533 -41.88 -4.34 33.64
N ILE A 534 -41.08 -5.44 33.59
CA ILE A 534 -41.42 -6.88 33.78
C ILE A 534 -42.05 -7.63 32.58
N GLY A 535 -41.60 -8.82 32.16
CA GLY A 535 -40.52 -9.69 32.63
C GLY A 535 -40.51 -11.09 31.98
N ARG A 536 -39.55 -11.92 32.44
CA ARG A 536 -39.49 -13.42 32.50
C ARG A 536 -39.54 -14.23 31.18
N SER A 537 -38.46 -14.94 30.80
CA SER A 537 -38.03 -16.33 31.19
C SER A 537 -38.96 -17.44 30.65
N ALA A 538 -38.57 -18.63 30.16
CA ALA A 538 -37.29 -19.32 29.92
C ALA A 538 -37.58 -20.71 29.26
N PHE A 539 -36.50 -21.42 28.88
CA PHE A 539 -36.36 -22.89 28.63
C PHE A 539 -36.76 -23.41 27.21
N VAL A 540 -36.07 -24.35 26.54
CA VAL A 540 -35.44 -25.63 26.95
C VAL A 540 -34.36 -26.09 25.91
N THR A 541 -33.34 -26.78 26.43
CA THR A 541 -32.33 -27.78 25.95
C THR A 541 -32.55 -28.50 24.57
N SER A 542 -31.59 -29.10 23.82
CA SER A 542 -30.35 -29.88 24.10
C SER A 542 -29.54 -30.13 22.81
N SER A 543 -28.21 -30.38 22.94
CA SER A 543 -27.31 -31.32 22.19
C SER A 543 -27.34 -31.38 20.65
N SER A 544 -26.26 -31.50 19.87
CA SER A 544 -24.85 -31.89 20.05
C SER A 544 -24.19 -31.87 18.66
N SER A 545 -22.92 -31.45 18.54
CA SER A 545 -21.83 -32.06 17.72
C SER A 545 -20.83 -31.01 17.22
N LEU A 546 -19.57 -31.16 17.67
CA LEU A 546 -18.33 -30.61 17.10
C LEU A 546 -18.17 -31.07 15.63
N PRO A 547 -17.45 -30.33 14.75
CA PRO A 547 -15.99 -30.23 14.83
C PRO A 547 -15.41 -28.81 14.66
N SER A 548 -14.11 -28.74 14.94
CA SER A 548 -13.27 -27.58 15.24
C SER A 548 -12.43 -27.07 14.05
N PHE A 549 -12.36 -25.74 13.89
CA PHE A 549 -11.30 -24.84 13.33
C PHE A 549 -10.69 -25.09 11.91
N PRO A 550 -9.94 -24.14 11.26
CA PRO A 550 -9.44 -22.81 11.71
C PRO A 550 -9.64 -21.62 10.72
N SER A 551 -9.26 -20.41 11.12
CA SER A 551 -9.12 -19.22 10.26
C SER A 551 -7.91 -18.39 10.72
N THR A 552 -7.02 -18.00 9.79
CA THR A 552 -5.91 -17.05 9.99
C THR A 552 -5.69 -16.27 8.69
N LEU A 553 -4.83 -15.24 8.67
CA LEU A 553 -3.49 -15.24 8.03
C LEU A 553 -2.70 -14.09 8.72
N SER A 554 -1.82 -14.35 9.67
CA SER A 554 -0.43 -14.73 9.40
C SER A 554 -0.12 -16.19 9.73
N TRP A 555 0.77 -16.75 8.92
CA TRP A 555 1.17 -18.16 8.94
C TRP A 555 2.46 -18.31 9.72
N SER A 556 2.47 -19.24 10.67
CA SER A 556 3.65 -19.62 11.43
C SER A 556 4.67 -20.32 10.54
N ARG A 557 5.90 -19.82 10.63
CA ARG A 557 7.17 -20.44 10.26
C ARG A 557 7.32 -21.77 11.02
N ASP A 558 7.63 -22.87 10.31
CA ASP A 558 8.74 -23.77 10.64
C ASP A 558 8.78 -25.02 9.72
N GLU A 559 9.95 -25.24 9.09
CA GLU A 559 10.45 -26.58 8.76
C GLU A 559 11.98 -26.50 8.62
N SER A 560 12.70 -26.76 9.71
CA SER A 560 14.00 -27.46 9.69
C SER A 560 14.41 -27.78 11.12
N THR A 561 13.98 -28.93 11.64
CA THR A 561 14.81 -29.95 12.29
C THR A 561 13.94 -30.93 13.08
N ARG A 562 13.64 -32.09 12.48
CA ARG A 562 13.44 -33.34 13.23
C ARG A 562 14.08 -34.52 12.51
N ARG A 563 15.14 -35.05 13.15
CA ARG A 563 15.53 -36.45 13.38
C ARG A 563 16.84 -36.36 14.17
N THR A 564 16.96 -36.85 15.40
CA THR A 564 17.06 -38.27 15.80
C THR A 564 16.74 -38.41 17.31
N SER A 565 15.78 -39.29 17.67
CA SER A 565 15.93 -40.58 18.40
C SER A 565 16.14 -40.55 19.93
N LYS A 566 15.10 -41.02 20.63
CA LYS A 566 14.97 -41.67 21.96
C LYS A 566 16.26 -42.02 22.74
N LEU A 567 16.27 -41.73 24.04
CA LEU A 567 16.27 -42.75 25.10
C LEU A 567 15.84 -42.18 26.47
N GLU A 568 15.11 -42.99 27.23
CA GLU A 568 14.61 -42.77 28.59
C GLU A 568 15.72 -42.65 29.65
N LYS A 569 15.52 -41.82 30.69
CA LYS A 569 15.60 -42.28 32.09
C LYS A 569 15.11 -41.24 33.10
N GLN A 570 14.48 -41.78 34.14
CA GLN A 570 13.89 -41.15 35.32
C GLN A 570 14.94 -40.66 36.34
N SER A 571 14.41 -39.99 37.38
CA SER A 571 14.99 -39.66 38.72
C SER A 571 15.67 -38.28 38.81
N SER A 572 15.69 -37.54 39.92
CA SER A 572 14.89 -37.40 41.15
C SER A 572 15.61 -36.32 42.00
N VAL A 573 14.86 -35.39 42.61
CA VAL A 573 15.11 -34.59 43.85
C VAL A 573 16.55 -34.16 44.24
N SER A 574 16.75 -32.86 44.53
CA SER A 574 17.07 -32.28 45.88
C SER A 574 17.98 -31.04 45.86
N GLU A 575 17.65 -30.13 46.78
CA GLU A 575 18.32 -28.89 47.21
C GLU A 575 19.79 -29.07 47.65
N SER A 576 20.58 -27.98 47.59
CA SER A 576 21.19 -27.37 48.79
C SER A 576 22.12 -26.19 48.45
N ASP A 577 21.94 -25.10 49.19
CA ASP A 577 22.76 -23.88 49.32
C ASP A 577 24.22 -24.13 49.76
N TYR A 578 25.14 -23.19 49.46
CA TYR A 578 25.93 -22.46 50.47
C TYR A 578 26.85 -21.36 49.87
N ASP A 579 27.06 -20.34 50.69
CA ASP A 579 27.66 -19.00 50.54
C ASP A 579 29.10 -18.83 49.99
N ASN A 580 29.29 -17.76 49.18
CA ASN A 580 30.10 -16.52 49.38
C ASN A 580 31.41 -16.54 50.24
N PRO A 581 32.24 -15.45 50.26
CA PRO A 581 32.97 -14.67 49.24
C PRO A 581 34.49 -14.53 49.58
N THR A 582 35.33 -13.97 48.69
CA THR A 582 36.49 -13.09 49.07
C THR A 582 37.19 -12.43 47.87
N THR A 583 37.10 -11.10 47.78
CA THR A 583 38.15 -10.17 47.33
C THR A 583 39.12 -9.91 48.51
N PRO A 584 40.38 -9.43 48.37
CA PRO A 584 40.75 -8.20 47.64
C PRO A 584 42.21 -8.10 47.10
N VAL A 585 42.53 -6.90 46.57
CA VAL A 585 43.82 -6.15 46.60
C VAL A 585 44.48 -5.85 45.23
N GLU A 586 44.52 -4.55 44.95
CA GLU A 586 45.27 -3.80 43.93
C GLU A 586 46.79 -3.81 44.17
N LEU A 587 47.58 -3.58 43.13
CA LEU A 587 48.79 -2.74 43.24
C LEU A 587 49.14 -2.11 41.88
N GLU A 588 49.35 -0.79 41.91
CA GLU A 588 49.82 0.08 40.83
C GLU A 588 51.35 0.01 40.62
N GLU A 589 51.84 0.33 39.41
CA GLU A 589 52.66 1.53 39.08
C GLU A 589 53.61 1.37 37.87
N ILE A 590 53.49 2.34 36.95
CA ILE A 590 54.54 3.14 36.24
C ILE A 590 55.57 2.46 35.30
N GLY A 591 55.53 2.90 34.02
CA GLY A 591 56.70 3.58 33.43
C GLY A 591 57.26 3.13 32.07
N SER A 592 57.18 4.06 31.10
CA SER A 592 58.21 4.35 30.07
C SER A 592 58.20 3.64 28.69
N GLY A 593 57.51 4.31 27.75
CA GLY A 593 57.93 4.71 26.39
C GLY A 593 58.91 3.89 25.52
N ARG A 594 58.51 3.66 24.25
CA ARG A 594 59.21 4.16 23.04
C ARG A 594 58.47 3.76 21.74
N LYS A 595 58.56 4.66 20.76
CA LYS A 595 58.05 4.61 19.37
C LYS A 595 58.48 3.35 18.59
N GLY A 596 57.66 2.90 17.64
CA GLY A 596 58.12 1.99 16.58
C GLY A 596 57.04 1.57 15.58
N ARG A 597 57.17 2.04 14.34
CA ARG A 597 56.33 1.85 13.14
C ARG A 597 55.89 0.42 12.78
N GLN A 598 54.71 0.38 12.14
CA GLN A 598 54.29 -0.42 10.96
C GLN A 598 55.40 -1.24 10.26
N ARG A 599 55.15 -2.50 9.89
CA ARG A 599 54.45 -2.98 8.67
C ARG A 599 54.88 -4.43 8.34
N SER A 600 53.92 -5.23 7.84
CA SER A 600 54.05 -6.24 6.76
C SER A 600 54.79 -7.57 7.01
N VAL A 601 54.23 -8.63 6.42
CA VAL A 601 54.84 -9.75 5.61
C VAL A 601 53.88 -10.95 5.72
N ILE A 602 53.09 -11.25 4.68
CA ILE A 602 53.38 -12.17 3.55
C ILE A 602 53.53 -13.63 4.02
N TRP A 603 52.66 -14.51 3.50
CA TRP A 603 52.79 -15.97 3.59
C TRP A 603 52.79 -16.56 2.16
N GLN A 604 53.92 -17.16 1.77
CA GLN A 604 54.03 -18.39 0.97
C GLN A 604 54.45 -19.48 1.98
N GLY A 605 54.17 -20.77 1.91
CA GLY A 605 53.76 -21.71 0.87
C GLY A 605 54.33 -23.09 1.29
N GLU A 606 53.73 -24.18 0.79
CA GLU A 606 54.03 -25.62 1.03
C GLU A 606 53.47 -26.22 2.35
N GLY A 607 52.79 -27.37 2.40
CA GLY A 607 52.38 -28.34 1.39
C GLY A 607 52.12 -29.69 2.08
N SER A 608 50.94 -30.31 1.90
CA SER A 608 50.74 -31.78 1.90
C SER A 608 49.27 -32.11 1.60
N ILE A 609 49.07 -32.92 0.55
CA ILE A 609 47.82 -33.55 0.11
C ILE A 609 47.81 -34.99 0.67
N PRO A 610 46.63 -35.58 0.98
CA PRO A 610 46.21 -36.75 0.20
C PRO A 610 44.77 -36.67 -0.35
N GLU A 611 44.72 -37.15 -1.59
CA GLU A 611 43.67 -37.56 -2.55
C GLU A 611 42.20 -37.74 -2.14
N ASP A 612 41.37 -37.11 -2.99
CA ASP A 612 40.16 -37.59 -3.68
C ASP A 612 39.01 -38.27 -2.92
N ALA A 613 37.95 -37.48 -2.72
CA ALA A 613 36.59 -37.89 -3.03
C ALA A 613 35.94 -36.82 -3.92
N ASP A 614 35.73 -37.16 -5.19
CA ASP A 614 34.96 -36.38 -6.16
C ASP A 614 33.60 -35.98 -5.59
N THR A 615 33.41 -34.68 -5.36
CA THR A 615 32.09 -34.06 -5.36
C THR A 615 32.24 -32.71 -6.05
N ALA A 616 31.80 -32.66 -7.31
CA ALA A 616 31.85 -31.47 -8.14
C ALA A 616 31.34 -30.23 -7.37
N PRO A 617 32.08 -29.11 -7.35
CA PRO A 617 31.55 -27.88 -6.77
C PRO A 617 30.38 -27.43 -7.65
N SER A 618 29.20 -27.33 -7.05
CA SER A 618 27.97 -26.92 -7.72
C SER A 618 28.22 -25.67 -8.58
N SER A 619 28.13 -25.82 -9.90
CA SER A 619 28.22 -24.72 -10.86
C SER A 619 26.91 -23.92 -10.91
N SER A 620 26.27 -23.70 -9.78
CA SER A 620 25.01 -22.97 -9.68
C SER A 620 25.29 -21.47 -9.65
N LEU A 621 24.61 -20.73 -10.53
CA LEU A 621 24.56 -19.27 -10.49
C LEU A 621 23.97 -18.82 -9.13
N PRO A 622 24.36 -17.63 -8.62
CA PRO A 622 23.76 -17.09 -7.40
C PRO A 622 22.26 -16.84 -7.58
N SER A 623 21.53 -16.82 -6.46
CA SER A 623 20.10 -16.50 -6.49
C SER A 623 19.89 -15.10 -7.08
N THR A 624 18.85 -14.95 -7.90
CA THR A 624 18.51 -13.65 -8.51
C THR A 624 18.24 -12.60 -7.43
N GLU A 625 17.68 -13.00 -6.29
CA GLU A 625 17.40 -12.13 -5.15
C GLU A 625 18.67 -11.59 -4.49
N ASP A 626 19.72 -12.41 -4.32
CA ASP A 626 20.99 -11.98 -3.73
C ASP A 626 21.74 -11.01 -4.65
N VAL A 627 21.70 -11.25 -5.97
CA VAL A 627 22.29 -10.36 -6.98
C VAL A 627 21.55 -9.02 -7.01
N ILE A 628 20.22 -9.01 -6.88
CA ILE A 628 19.41 -7.79 -6.75
C ILE A 628 19.78 -7.04 -5.47
N ARG A 629 19.81 -7.69 -4.31
CA ARG A 629 20.18 -7.06 -3.02
C ARG A 629 21.57 -6.41 -3.05
N LYS A 630 22.57 -7.10 -3.61
CA LYS A 630 23.92 -6.53 -3.75
C LYS A 630 23.99 -5.41 -4.77
N THR A 631 23.21 -5.49 -5.85
CA THR A 631 23.07 -4.39 -6.82
C THR A 631 22.46 -3.15 -6.17
N GLU A 632 21.43 -3.33 -5.33
CA GLU A 632 20.80 -2.26 -4.57
C GLU A 632 21.80 -1.59 -3.62
N GLN A 633 22.59 -2.39 -2.88
CA GLN A 633 23.66 -1.88 -2.01
C GLN A 633 24.69 -1.04 -2.79
N ILE A 634 25.09 -1.49 -3.98
CA ILE A 634 25.99 -0.73 -4.86
C ILE A 634 25.33 0.57 -5.31
N THR A 635 24.06 0.54 -5.74
CA THR A 635 23.35 1.76 -6.18
C THR A 635 23.15 2.77 -5.06
N LYS A 636 22.88 2.34 -3.82
CA LYS A 636 22.79 3.22 -2.65
C LYS A 636 24.12 3.94 -2.39
N ASN A 637 25.22 3.19 -2.40
CA ASN A 637 26.56 3.76 -2.23
C ASN A 637 26.92 4.74 -3.37
N ILE A 638 26.50 4.45 -4.61
CA ILE A 638 26.65 5.36 -5.76
C ILE A 638 25.82 6.64 -5.57
N GLN A 639 24.58 6.55 -5.09
CA GLN A 639 23.75 7.73 -4.84
C GLN A 639 24.37 8.66 -3.80
N GLU A 640 24.97 8.13 -2.75
CA GLU A 640 25.70 8.94 -1.77
C GLU A 640 26.92 9.63 -2.39
N LEU A 641 27.66 8.94 -3.26
CA LEU A 641 28.76 9.54 -4.02
C LEU A 641 28.29 10.67 -4.95
N LEU A 642 27.20 10.45 -5.70
CA LEU A 642 26.64 11.47 -6.60
C LEU A 642 26.12 12.69 -5.83
N ARG A 643 25.55 12.49 -4.64
CA ARG A 643 25.15 13.59 -3.74
C ARG A 643 26.37 14.37 -3.25
N ALA A 644 27.42 13.68 -2.82
CA ALA A 644 28.67 14.33 -2.44
C ALA A 644 29.28 15.14 -3.59
N ALA A 645 29.15 14.65 -4.83
CA ALA A 645 29.60 15.35 -6.03
C ALA A 645 28.77 16.60 -6.34
N GLN A 646 27.45 16.54 -6.19
CA GLN A 646 26.56 17.69 -6.35
C GLN A 646 26.81 18.78 -5.29
N GLU A 647 27.19 18.38 -4.07
CA GLU A 647 27.50 19.27 -2.96
C GLU A 647 28.96 19.77 -2.96
N ASN A 648 29.78 19.40 -3.96
CA ASN A 648 31.22 19.69 -4.06
C ASN A 648 32.03 19.25 -2.81
N LYS A 649 31.61 18.15 -2.16
CA LYS A 649 32.26 17.60 -0.96
C LYS A 649 33.30 16.55 -1.33
N HIS A 650 34.46 16.99 -1.81
CA HIS A 650 35.54 16.11 -2.30
C HIS A 650 36.15 15.21 -1.21
N ASP A 651 36.15 15.64 0.06
CA ASP A 651 36.62 14.82 1.19
C ASP A 651 35.81 13.53 1.40
N SER A 652 34.58 13.49 0.88
CA SER A 652 33.69 12.33 0.99
C SER A 652 33.86 11.31 -0.14
N TYR A 653 34.64 11.62 -1.19
CA TYR A 653 34.81 10.73 -2.34
C TYR A 653 35.55 9.44 -1.98
N ILE A 654 36.61 9.54 -1.16
CA ILE A 654 37.42 8.38 -0.76
C ILE A 654 36.58 7.38 0.06
N PRO A 655 35.91 7.76 1.17
CA PRO A 655 35.06 6.84 1.92
C PRO A 655 33.90 6.25 1.10
N CYS A 656 33.33 7.02 0.16
CA CYS A 656 32.28 6.51 -0.74
C CYS A 656 32.85 5.47 -1.72
N SER A 657 34.03 5.72 -2.31
CA SER A 657 34.68 4.80 -3.24
C SER A 657 35.08 3.47 -2.56
N GLU A 658 35.50 3.52 -1.30
CA GLU A 658 35.82 2.32 -0.50
C GLU A 658 34.57 1.47 -0.25
N ARG A 659 33.46 2.10 0.15
CA ARG A 659 32.18 1.40 0.35
C ARG A 659 31.62 0.80 -0.94
N ILE A 660 31.77 1.49 -2.07
CA ILE A 660 31.40 0.96 -3.40
C ILE A 660 32.27 -0.25 -3.73
N HIS A 661 33.58 -0.18 -3.49
CA HIS A 661 34.51 -1.27 -3.79
C HIS A 661 34.24 -2.52 -2.95
N VAL A 662 33.95 -2.37 -1.65
CA VAL A 662 33.56 -3.49 -0.78
C VAL A 662 32.27 -4.14 -1.30
N ALA A 663 31.24 -3.35 -1.59
CA ALA A 663 29.97 -3.87 -2.12
C ALA A 663 30.14 -4.58 -3.48
N VAL A 664 30.99 -4.06 -4.36
CA VAL A 664 31.34 -4.71 -5.64
C VAL A 664 32.09 -6.02 -5.43
N THR A 665 33.02 -6.07 -4.47
CA THR A 665 33.78 -7.28 -4.14
C THR A 665 32.87 -8.37 -3.57
N GLU A 666 31.94 -7.99 -2.69
CA GLU A 666 30.91 -8.89 -2.17
C GLU A 666 29.98 -9.39 -3.27
N MET A 667 29.56 -8.53 -4.21
CA MET A 667 28.76 -8.93 -5.37
C MET A 667 29.53 -9.91 -6.26
N ALA A 668 30.81 -9.68 -6.50
CA ALA A 668 31.67 -10.57 -7.29
C ALA A 668 31.90 -11.92 -6.60
N ALA A 669 31.96 -11.95 -5.27
CA ALA A 669 32.11 -13.18 -4.47
C ALA A 669 30.89 -14.11 -4.53
N LEU A 670 29.72 -13.60 -4.93
CA LEU A 670 28.52 -14.43 -5.18
C LEU A 670 28.68 -15.33 -6.40
N PHE A 671 29.59 -15.01 -7.32
CA PHE A 671 29.78 -15.77 -8.55
C PHE A 671 30.94 -16.76 -8.41
N PRO A 672 30.85 -17.95 -9.04
CA PRO A 672 31.96 -18.90 -9.04
C PRO A 672 33.19 -18.27 -9.71
N LYS A 673 34.40 -18.66 -9.26
CA LYS A 673 35.68 -18.15 -9.76
C LYS A 673 35.84 -18.26 -11.29
N LYS A 674 35.11 -19.18 -11.93
CA LYS A 674 34.99 -19.31 -13.39
C LYS A 674 33.50 -19.44 -13.77
N PRO A 675 32.77 -18.33 -13.99
CA PRO A 675 31.40 -18.40 -14.50
C PRO A 675 31.41 -19.04 -15.88
N LYS A 676 30.42 -19.87 -16.24
CA LYS A 676 30.34 -20.51 -17.56
C LYS A 676 30.01 -19.48 -18.66
N SER A 677 29.11 -18.54 -18.36
CA SER A 677 28.64 -17.48 -19.26
C SER A 677 29.72 -16.39 -19.51
N GLU A 678 30.09 -16.15 -20.77
CA GLU A 678 31.01 -15.06 -21.15
C GLU A 678 30.39 -13.68 -20.86
N LEU A 679 29.06 -13.54 -20.94
CA LEU A 679 28.36 -12.32 -20.58
C LEU A 679 28.52 -12.00 -19.09
N VAL A 680 28.34 -12.98 -18.20
CA VAL A 680 28.60 -12.81 -16.77
C VAL A 680 30.07 -12.45 -16.51
N ARG A 681 30.99 -13.10 -17.22
CA ARG A 681 32.43 -12.86 -17.09
C ARG A 681 32.82 -11.43 -17.53
N THR A 682 32.29 -10.95 -18.64
CA THR A 682 32.54 -9.60 -19.16
C THR A 682 31.93 -8.54 -18.24
N SER A 683 30.69 -8.73 -17.77
CA SER A 683 30.05 -7.80 -16.83
C SER A 683 30.74 -7.77 -15.45
N LEU A 684 31.22 -8.91 -14.92
CA LEU A 684 31.99 -8.94 -13.67
C LEU A 684 33.37 -8.27 -13.80
N ARG A 685 34.07 -8.48 -14.92
CA ARG A 685 35.33 -7.78 -15.22
C ARG A 685 35.09 -6.28 -15.27
N LEU A 686 34.07 -5.83 -16.00
CA LEU A 686 33.71 -4.41 -16.12
C LEU A 686 33.35 -3.80 -14.76
N LEU A 687 32.54 -4.49 -13.96
CA LEU A 687 32.15 -4.05 -12.62
C LEU A 687 33.38 -3.85 -11.71
N THR A 688 34.27 -4.86 -11.69
CA THR A 688 35.47 -4.85 -10.85
C THR A 688 36.49 -3.80 -11.33
N SER A 689 36.73 -3.71 -12.65
CA SER A 689 37.66 -2.73 -13.22
C SER A 689 37.18 -1.29 -12.99
N SER A 690 35.88 -1.04 -13.14
CA SER A 690 35.31 0.29 -12.93
C SER A 690 35.35 0.69 -11.46
N ALA A 691 35.21 -0.26 -10.52
CA ALA A 691 35.37 0.00 -9.08
C ALA A 691 36.83 0.35 -8.71
N TYR A 692 37.83 -0.33 -9.29
CA TYR A 692 39.24 0.04 -9.11
C TYR A 692 39.57 1.39 -9.73
N ARG A 693 39.04 1.67 -10.93
CA ARG A 693 39.21 2.96 -11.60
C ARG A 693 38.60 4.08 -10.78
N LEU A 694 37.40 3.88 -10.22
CA LEU A 694 36.74 4.83 -9.33
C LEU A 694 37.61 5.17 -8.10
N GLN A 695 38.21 4.18 -7.44
CA GLN A 695 39.11 4.41 -6.32
C GLN A 695 40.36 5.19 -6.71
N SER A 696 40.89 4.95 -7.91
CA SER A 696 42.04 5.71 -8.44
C SER A 696 41.68 7.18 -8.68
N GLU A 697 40.53 7.44 -9.32
CA GLU A 697 40.06 8.81 -9.58
C GLU A 697 39.71 9.56 -8.29
N CYS A 698 39.10 8.89 -7.31
CA CYS A 698 38.81 9.49 -6.00
C CYS A 698 40.06 9.79 -5.16
N LYS A 699 41.22 9.18 -5.46
CA LYS A 699 42.50 9.52 -4.81
C LYS A 699 43.17 10.74 -5.42
N LYS A 700 42.83 11.09 -6.67
CA LYS A 700 43.35 12.30 -7.35
C LYS A 700 42.70 13.59 -6.84
N THR A 701 41.64 13.50 -6.04
CA THR A 701 41.00 14.66 -5.40
C THR A 701 41.68 15.12 -4.11
N LEU A 702 42.77 14.47 -3.68
CA LEU A 702 43.58 14.93 -2.55
C LEU A 702 44.38 16.19 -2.94
N PRO A 703 44.50 17.19 -2.06
CA PRO A 703 45.22 18.42 -2.38
C PRO A 703 46.71 18.13 -2.50
N VAL A 704 47.23 18.10 -3.72
CA VAL A 704 48.62 18.47 -3.98
C VAL A 704 48.61 19.99 -4.11
N GLU A 705 49.35 20.68 -3.23
CA GLU A 705 49.52 22.12 -3.29
C GLU A 705 49.86 22.54 -4.72
N THR A 706 49.03 23.42 -5.30
CA THR A 706 49.03 23.91 -6.70
C THR A 706 48.35 23.02 -7.75
N CYS A 707 47.01 23.05 -7.82
CA CYS A 707 46.27 22.51 -8.97
C CYS A 707 45.09 23.43 -9.36
N PRO A 708 44.92 23.77 -10.66
CA PRO A 708 43.86 24.67 -11.12
C PRO A 708 42.46 24.05 -10.98
N THR A 709 41.46 24.90 -10.74
CA THR A 709 40.04 24.53 -10.53
C THR A 709 39.40 23.71 -11.65
N THR A 710 39.97 23.75 -12.85
CA THR A 710 39.56 22.97 -14.04
C THR A 710 39.84 21.47 -13.91
N ASP A 711 40.89 21.06 -13.18
CA ASP A 711 41.23 19.64 -13.02
C ASP A 711 40.26 18.93 -12.06
N ILE A 712 39.76 19.61 -11.03
CA ILE A 712 38.83 19.05 -10.04
C ILE A 712 37.44 18.77 -10.65
N GLN A 713 36.99 19.64 -11.57
CA GLN A 713 35.74 19.41 -12.31
C GLN A 713 35.86 18.22 -13.26
N LEU A 714 37.00 18.09 -13.95
CA LEU A 714 37.27 16.93 -14.82
C LEU A 714 37.35 15.63 -14.02
N VAL A 715 38.03 15.63 -12.87
CA VAL A 715 38.08 14.46 -11.98
C VAL A 715 36.69 14.12 -11.44
N THR A 716 35.88 15.11 -11.09
CA THR A 716 34.49 14.90 -10.65
C THR A 716 33.65 14.28 -11.76
N GLN A 717 33.80 14.72 -13.01
CA GLN A 717 33.13 14.11 -14.16
C GLN A 717 33.57 12.66 -14.39
N GLN A 718 34.86 12.37 -14.23
CA GLN A 718 35.40 11.00 -14.34
C GLN A 718 34.92 10.08 -13.21
N VAL A 719 34.81 10.59 -11.99
CA VAL A 719 34.22 9.88 -10.83
C VAL A 719 32.76 9.54 -11.11
N ILE A 720 31.98 10.51 -11.61
CA ILE A 720 30.57 10.31 -11.99
C ILE A 720 30.46 9.25 -13.11
N GLN A 721 31.31 9.32 -14.14
CA GLN A 721 31.31 8.35 -15.23
C GLN A 721 31.63 6.93 -14.74
N CYS A 722 32.62 6.77 -13.84
CA CYS A 722 32.92 5.47 -13.25
C CYS A 722 31.75 4.93 -12.44
N ALA A 723 31.03 5.79 -11.70
CA ALA A 723 29.84 5.40 -10.97
C ALA A 723 28.72 4.91 -11.90
N TYR A 724 28.51 5.57 -13.05
CA TYR A 724 27.56 5.11 -14.08
C TYR A 724 27.96 3.77 -14.70
N ASP A 725 29.24 3.57 -15.00
CA ASP A 725 29.74 2.31 -15.57
C ASP A 725 29.53 1.13 -14.60
N ILE A 726 29.74 1.35 -13.29
CA ILE A 726 29.46 0.36 -12.23
C ILE A 726 27.96 0.05 -12.18
N ALA A 727 27.10 1.07 -12.16
CA ALA A 727 25.64 0.87 -12.14
C ALA A 727 25.14 0.11 -13.37
N LYS A 728 25.68 0.42 -14.55
CA LYS A 728 25.36 -0.28 -15.81
C LYS A 728 25.77 -1.74 -15.76
N ALA A 729 26.99 -2.04 -15.30
CA ALA A 729 27.48 -3.41 -15.17
C ALA A 729 26.67 -4.22 -14.15
N ALA A 730 26.30 -3.63 -13.02
CA ALA A 730 25.47 -4.29 -12.00
C ALA A 730 24.06 -4.60 -12.53
N LYS A 731 23.43 -3.65 -13.24
CA LYS A 731 22.12 -3.86 -13.89
C LYS A 731 22.19 -4.96 -14.97
N GLN A 732 23.27 -5.02 -15.73
CA GLN A 732 23.49 -6.10 -16.70
C GLN A 732 23.57 -7.47 -16.01
N LEU A 733 24.28 -7.57 -14.87
CA LEU A 733 24.36 -8.82 -14.10
C LEU A 733 22.98 -9.28 -13.58
N VAL A 734 22.14 -8.36 -13.10
CA VAL A 734 20.75 -8.68 -12.72
C VAL A 734 19.95 -9.18 -13.94
N THR A 735 20.13 -8.56 -15.10
CA THR A 735 19.41 -8.94 -16.33
C THR A 735 19.86 -10.31 -16.85
N ILE A 736 21.14 -10.65 -16.74
CA ILE A 736 21.66 -11.95 -17.16
C ILE A 736 21.23 -13.04 -16.19
N THR A 737 21.34 -12.81 -14.88
CA THR A 737 20.95 -13.78 -13.84
C THR A 737 19.45 -14.01 -13.75
N THR A 738 18.62 -13.00 -14.06
CA THR A 738 17.16 -13.19 -14.22
C THR A 738 16.82 -14.03 -15.45
N LYS A 739 17.55 -13.89 -16.57
CA LYS A 739 17.33 -14.69 -17.78
C LYS A 739 17.83 -16.13 -17.62
N GLU A 740 19.02 -16.33 -17.06
CA GLU A 740 19.64 -17.64 -16.91
C GLU A 740 19.00 -18.51 -15.81
N ASN A 741 18.28 -17.93 -14.83
CA ASN A 741 17.53 -18.68 -13.81
C ASN A 741 16.06 -18.97 -14.20
N ASN A 742 15.54 -18.35 -15.27
CA ASN A 742 14.16 -18.57 -15.77
C ASN A 742 14.11 -19.55 -16.95
N ASN A 743 15.26 -19.94 -17.49
CA ASN A 743 15.45 -21.06 -18.42
C ASN A 743 16.03 -22.26 -17.67
#